data_AF-A0A7C7X065-F1
#
_entry.id   AF-A0A7C7X065-F1
#
_cell.length_a   1.000
_cell.length_b   1.000
_cell.length_c   1.000
_cell.angle_alpha   90.00
_cell.angle_beta   90.00
_cell.angle_gamma   90.00
#
_symmetry.space_group_name_H-M   'P 1'
#
loop_
_entity.id
_entity.type
_entity.pdbx_description
1 polymer ?
#
loop_
_entity_poly.entity_id
_entity_poly.type
_entity_poly.pdbx_seq_one_letter_code
_entity_poly.pdbx_strand_id
1 'polypeptide(L)'
;MRVRFFRNAITAILLLSGISLFTCPTIAVEPLEKEKEALDAIRKLATNIQFNKDGSVRFVRLSKALVTNETLSHLQKFERIDYLAVICPQVTDDGLEVVQQLSELDTLVLSESGVTDTGLVHIASLEKLERLYLDDVEITDNGLKHLANLGELQVLSLSRTAITGTGIDAISGLTNLETLLLAGTNLTDGNWSGSLPKLAALRILDLSECQLAGKSLESLSSLEKLEHLDLSSATIDDSALDSLTKLSNVKDLLVFKTGLSPSAIQQLRDALPKTRVHAELPPRESSAVPRIVPPAETEKDQLRNSAILPAVETQLADDKWRPDFQRHVIPTLGRLGCNGRSCHGSFQGQGGFRLSVFGYDFKMDHENLFERIDTDEPLESLIVNKPTSADEHEGGLRLVSGSWQQKMLIRWITDGAPSVPDESARFVRLEVSPTEVVFATEAATSQLRAVAVWSDGLREDVTALTRFETKDDAIADVSANGLIRATGVGDTHIIATYDNGIVATPVILPVSDKTGERYPDIPTPTAIDRHVVDKLRKLGVVPSELCSDEVFLRRVGLDLAGTLPTPDEIRQFVADKSDDKRAKKIEELLLRPAYVTWWTARLCDLTGSNAGYLGGTEMAQTTAAQWRSWIERRVQDNVGWDKISSGMILARSRRNGQSYQEFIAEQSQLTRKDDPLDVAAADRSLPHFWFRSNLAQPKEKALALGYTFMGVRLDCAECHKHPFDQWSKQDFASFTEFFTRVKSGVATDAKALFETTRNKLGVPVKLDTAALRRQSYMRVSVEGRSIPWREIYIEPPKNKVHLAKLLGGTEIDLAKYDDPREPLMDWLLNEPNHYLAKSFVNRIWANYFNVGIIDPPDDLNLANPPSNSALLDELVIGFIESGYDMKWLHRTITNSRTYQLSWRPNETNRRDHHNFSHAIVRRLPAEVAVDAILQATSNDTKLATVATDVVNRKIGQHPKSFQTRSIDFSLLIFGKPLRTTNCDCERQNEPTLLQALYVRNDQEMIDTIDRKDGWIHQLTKQKTELENNDVDGLIRQVYLRVLSRHPTPLELANCRTHLTETATSHADDPAEGMRDLLWALLNTQEFITNH
;
A
#
# COMPACT_ATOMS: atom_id res chain seq x y z
N MET A 1 -0.97 21.98 29.52
CA MET A 1 -2.16 21.21 29.98
C MET A 1 -3.29 21.09 28.95
N ARG A 2 -3.14 21.54 27.69
CA ARG A 2 -4.19 21.50 26.63
C ARG A 2 -3.90 20.56 25.44
N VAL A 3 -3.13 19.49 25.64
CA VAL A 3 -2.70 18.55 24.56
C VAL A 3 -3.23 17.12 24.80
N ARG A 4 -4.05 16.91 25.85
CA ARG A 4 -4.48 15.56 26.29
C ARG A 4 -5.81 15.08 25.69
N PHE A 5 -6.55 15.95 24.98
CA PHE A 5 -7.93 15.64 24.53
C PHE A 5 -8.01 15.10 23.09
N PHE A 6 -7.24 15.68 22.15
CA PHE A 6 -7.17 15.25 20.74
C PHE A 6 -6.72 13.80 20.50
N ARG A 7 -6.07 13.18 21.49
CA ARG A 7 -5.42 11.87 21.33
C ARG A 7 -6.37 10.68 21.54
N ASN A 8 -7.56 10.87 22.13
CA ASN A 8 -8.47 9.74 22.36
C ASN A 8 -9.39 9.46 21.16
N ALA A 9 -9.62 10.46 20.29
CA ALA A 9 -10.73 10.38 19.35
C ALA A 9 -10.40 9.81 17.97
N ILE A 10 -9.34 10.31 17.35
CA ILE A 10 -8.83 9.74 16.09
C ILE A 10 -8.31 8.31 16.33
N THR A 11 -7.98 7.97 17.58
CA THR A 11 -7.62 6.60 17.99
C THR A 11 -8.82 5.65 18.01
N ALA A 12 -10.06 6.11 18.26
CA ALA A 12 -11.25 5.26 18.15
C ALA A 12 -11.47 4.76 16.71
N ILE A 13 -11.45 5.69 15.74
CA ILE A 13 -11.65 5.38 14.31
C ILE A 13 -10.49 4.54 13.75
N LEU A 14 -9.28 4.67 14.29
CA LEU A 14 -8.13 3.84 13.90
C LEU A 14 -8.08 2.45 14.58
N LEU A 15 -8.87 2.19 15.63
CA LEU A 15 -8.83 0.91 16.35
C LEU A 15 -9.48 -0.26 15.58
N LEU A 16 -10.32 0.02 14.58
CA LEU A 16 -10.81 -0.97 13.60
C LEU A 16 -9.68 -1.64 12.79
N SER A 17 -8.46 -1.07 12.76
CA SER A 17 -7.28 -1.72 12.14
C SER A 17 -6.54 -2.71 13.05
N GLY A 18 -6.98 -2.89 14.31
CA GLY A 18 -6.50 -3.98 15.18
C GLY A 18 -5.06 -3.88 15.71
N ILE A 19 -4.39 -2.73 15.58
CA ILE A 19 -3.00 -2.53 16.05
C ILE A 19 -2.98 -1.89 17.44
N SER A 20 -2.93 -2.72 18.49
CA SER A 20 -2.65 -2.23 19.86
C SER A 20 -1.14 -2.03 20.08
N LEU A 21 -0.68 -0.78 20.00
CA LEU A 21 0.70 -0.37 20.27
C LEU A 21 1.00 -0.23 21.77
N PHE A 22 1.02 -1.35 22.50
CA PHE A 22 1.54 -1.42 23.87
C PHE A 22 2.44 -2.64 24.09
N THR A 23 3.69 -2.57 23.63
CA THR A 23 4.74 -3.52 24.03
C THR A 23 5.78 -2.83 24.92
N CYS A 24 5.65 -3.02 26.22
CA CYS A 24 6.72 -2.75 27.20
C CYS A 24 7.94 -3.65 26.87
N PRO A 25 9.20 -3.24 27.15
CA PRO A 25 10.36 -4.06 26.80
C PRO A 25 10.34 -5.40 27.55
N THR A 26 10.10 -6.48 26.81
CA THR A 26 10.10 -7.84 27.34
C THR A 26 11.51 -8.43 27.33
N ILE A 27 12.10 -8.44 28.53
CA ILE A 27 12.93 -9.55 28.99
C ILE A 27 12.22 -10.86 28.60
N ALA A 28 12.97 -11.92 28.27
CA ALA A 28 12.35 -13.22 28.01
C ALA A 28 11.72 -13.76 29.30
N VAL A 29 10.45 -13.45 29.53
CA VAL A 29 9.65 -14.00 30.62
C VAL A 29 9.20 -15.39 30.18
N GLU A 30 9.51 -16.42 30.97
CA GLU A 30 8.97 -17.75 30.71
C GLU A 30 7.48 -17.79 31.04
N PRO A 31 6.64 -18.51 30.27
CA PRO A 31 5.25 -18.70 30.62
C PRO A 31 5.12 -19.44 31.94
N LEU A 32 4.12 -19.10 32.75
CA LEU A 32 3.79 -19.85 33.96
C LEU A 32 3.57 -21.33 33.63
N GLU A 33 4.20 -22.26 34.37
CA GLU A 33 4.14 -23.71 34.08
C GLU A 33 2.72 -24.24 33.91
N LYS A 34 1.80 -23.80 34.78
CA LYS A 34 0.37 -24.14 34.75
C LYS A 34 -0.38 -23.66 33.50
N GLU A 35 0.15 -22.66 32.80
CA GLU A 35 -0.44 -22.13 31.56
C GLU A 35 0.16 -22.78 30.30
N LYS A 36 1.31 -23.48 30.39
CA LYS A 36 2.05 -23.96 29.20
C LYS A 36 1.26 -24.93 28.33
N GLU A 37 0.46 -25.83 28.92
CA GLU A 37 -0.38 -26.78 28.17
C GLU A 37 -1.46 -26.06 27.35
N ALA A 38 -2.20 -25.15 27.97
CA ALA A 38 -3.21 -24.34 27.28
C ALA A 38 -2.58 -23.40 26.25
N LEU A 39 -1.43 -22.80 26.59
CA LEU A 39 -0.65 -21.97 25.68
C LEU A 39 -0.28 -22.77 24.41
N ASP A 40 0.31 -23.96 24.55
CA ASP A 40 0.74 -24.74 23.39
C ASP A 40 -0.43 -25.28 22.55
N ALA A 41 -1.61 -25.48 23.15
CA ALA A 41 -2.85 -25.76 22.42
C ALA A 41 -3.27 -24.57 21.54
N ILE A 42 -3.38 -23.35 22.11
CA ILE A 42 -3.83 -22.17 21.34
C ILE A 42 -2.73 -21.53 20.48
N ARG A 43 -1.45 -21.72 20.78
CA ARG A 43 -0.31 -21.02 20.14
C ARG A 43 -0.21 -21.22 18.63
N LYS A 44 -0.74 -22.33 18.10
CA LYS A 44 -0.80 -22.59 16.64
C LYS A 44 -2.00 -21.91 15.98
N LEU A 45 -3.06 -21.64 16.74
CA LEU A 45 -4.32 -21.05 16.28
C LEU A 45 -4.35 -19.52 16.48
N ALA A 46 -3.70 -19.02 17.52
CA ALA A 46 -3.50 -17.60 17.74
C ALA A 46 -2.63 -16.94 16.66
N THR A 47 -2.93 -15.69 16.34
CA THR A 47 -2.12 -14.81 15.50
C THR A 47 -1.17 -13.93 16.34
N ASN A 48 -1.50 -13.68 17.60
CA ASN A 48 -0.61 -13.01 18.55
C ASN A 48 -0.93 -13.43 20.00
N ILE A 49 0.12 -13.59 20.83
CA ILE A 49 0.02 -13.85 22.27
C ILE A 49 1.11 -13.01 22.97
N GLN A 50 0.76 -12.30 24.05
CA GLN A 50 1.73 -11.56 24.87
C GLN A 50 1.60 -11.90 26.35
N PHE A 51 2.66 -11.68 27.12
CA PHE A 51 2.76 -12.05 28.53
C PHE A 51 2.88 -10.81 29.44
N ASN A 52 2.37 -10.93 30.65
CA ASN A 52 2.66 -10.04 31.76
C ASN A 52 4.13 -10.21 32.22
N LYS A 53 4.60 -9.28 33.07
CA LYS A 53 5.97 -9.33 33.62
C LYS A 53 6.24 -10.55 34.52
N ASP A 54 5.20 -11.20 35.01
CA ASP A 54 5.25 -12.41 35.84
C ASP A 54 5.17 -13.73 35.06
N GLY A 55 4.91 -13.66 33.74
CA GLY A 55 4.81 -14.82 32.85
C GLY A 55 3.40 -15.31 32.59
N SER A 56 2.36 -14.70 33.16
CA SER A 56 0.96 -15.00 32.79
C SER A 56 0.62 -14.46 31.40
N VAL A 57 -0.23 -15.17 30.65
CA VAL A 57 -0.72 -14.72 29.34
C VAL A 57 -1.69 -13.53 29.50
N ARG A 58 -1.27 -12.36 28.99
CA ARG A 58 -1.98 -11.09 29.09
C ARG A 58 -2.91 -10.81 27.91
N PHE A 59 -2.43 -11.12 26.71
CA PHE A 59 -3.04 -10.73 25.44
C PHE A 59 -3.18 -11.96 24.57
N VAL A 60 -4.37 -12.17 24.00
CA VAL A 60 -4.63 -13.26 23.04
C VAL A 60 -5.41 -12.71 21.85
N ARG A 61 -4.91 -12.94 20.63
CA ARG A 61 -5.66 -12.71 19.38
C ARG A 61 -5.82 -14.02 18.61
N LEU A 62 -7.06 -14.42 18.41
CA LEU A 62 -7.51 -15.55 17.62
C LEU A 62 -8.22 -15.02 16.37
N SER A 63 -7.68 -15.29 15.19
CA SER A 63 -8.24 -14.78 13.92
C SER A 63 -7.88 -15.68 12.73
N LYS A 64 -7.78 -17.00 12.96
CA LYS A 64 -7.54 -18.01 11.92
C LYS A 64 -8.80 -18.83 11.75
N ALA A 65 -9.14 -19.19 10.52
CA ALA A 65 -10.35 -19.97 10.18
C ALA A 65 -10.46 -21.36 10.84
N LEU A 66 -9.42 -21.84 11.54
CA LEU A 66 -9.41 -23.08 12.32
C LEU A 66 -9.78 -22.89 13.80
N VAL A 67 -10.05 -21.66 14.25
CA VAL A 67 -10.51 -21.38 15.61
C VAL A 67 -12.02 -21.65 15.70
N THR A 68 -12.43 -22.37 16.73
CA THR A 68 -13.81 -22.79 17.01
C THR A 68 -14.16 -22.55 18.49
N ASN A 69 -15.42 -22.74 18.89
CA ASN A 69 -15.85 -22.70 20.31
C ASN A 69 -14.97 -23.58 21.22
N GLU A 70 -14.58 -24.78 20.76
CA GLU A 70 -13.67 -25.68 21.50
C GLU A 70 -12.31 -25.03 21.77
N THR A 71 -11.80 -24.19 20.87
CA THR A 71 -10.53 -23.46 21.06
C THR A 71 -10.59 -22.50 22.26
N LEU A 72 -11.76 -21.90 22.52
CA LEU A 72 -11.96 -20.97 23.64
C LEU A 72 -11.97 -21.70 24.99
N SER A 73 -12.27 -23.00 25.03
CA SER A 73 -12.20 -23.81 26.24
C SER A 73 -10.82 -23.85 26.89
N HIS A 74 -9.75 -23.56 26.15
CA HIS A 74 -8.40 -23.45 26.71
C HIS A 74 -8.17 -22.12 27.46
N LEU A 75 -8.99 -21.08 27.23
CA LEU A 75 -8.76 -19.75 27.81
C LEU A 75 -8.92 -19.72 29.34
N GLN A 76 -9.79 -20.57 29.90
CA GLN A 76 -10.01 -20.74 31.35
C GLN A 76 -8.75 -21.14 32.16
N LYS A 77 -7.64 -21.47 31.49
CA LYS A 77 -6.38 -21.90 32.12
C LYS A 77 -5.37 -20.77 32.28
N PHE A 78 -5.61 -19.60 31.67
CA PHE A 78 -4.76 -18.43 31.85
C PHE A 78 -5.25 -17.61 33.05
N GLU A 79 -4.33 -17.18 33.91
CA GLU A 79 -4.72 -16.53 35.17
C GLU A 79 -5.20 -15.10 35.00
N ARG A 80 -4.76 -14.41 33.94
CA ARG A 80 -4.96 -12.98 33.80
C ARG A 80 -4.84 -12.50 32.34
N ILE A 81 -5.88 -12.76 31.56
CA ILE A 81 -6.06 -12.13 30.25
C ILE A 81 -6.65 -10.74 30.45
N ASP A 82 -5.87 -9.70 30.13
CA ASP A 82 -6.33 -8.30 30.09
C ASP A 82 -7.01 -7.99 28.73
N TYR A 83 -6.56 -8.62 27.63
CA TYR A 83 -7.02 -8.36 26.26
C TYR A 83 -7.31 -9.66 25.50
N LEU A 84 -8.52 -9.80 24.98
CA LEU A 84 -8.95 -10.91 24.12
C LEU A 84 -9.56 -10.39 22.82
N ALA A 85 -9.08 -10.90 21.69
CA ALA A 85 -9.69 -10.68 20.39
C ALA A 85 -9.99 -12.01 19.71
N VAL A 86 -11.24 -12.22 19.29
CA VAL A 86 -11.74 -13.41 18.60
C VAL A 86 -12.50 -12.94 17.36
N ILE A 87 -11.82 -12.95 16.22
CA ILE A 87 -12.32 -12.44 14.94
C ILE A 87 -12.43 -13.64 14.00
N CYS A 88 -13.47 -14.44 14.22
CA CYS A 88 -13.65 -15.77 13.66
C CYS A 88 -15.16 -16.09 13.52
N PRO A 89 -15.74 -16.17 12.31
CA PRO A 89 -17.15 -16.49 12.11
C PRO A 89 -17.58 -17.88 12.63
N GLN A 90 -16.61 -18.77 12.87
CA GLN A 90 -16.82 -20.12 13.42
C GLN A 90 -16.90 -20.15 14.96
N VAL A 91 -16.78 -18.99 15.61
CA VAL A 91 -17.05 -18.82 17.03
C VAL A 91 -18.46 -18.26 17.20
N THR A 92 -19.30 -18.96 17.95
CA THR A 92 -20.69 -18.61 18.20
C THR A 92 -20.93 -18.41 19.71
N ASP A 93 -22.19 -18.20 20.09
CA ASP A 93 -22.62 -17.97 21.48
C ASP A 93 -22.06 -18.98 22.49
N ASP A 94 -22.01 -20.28 22.15
CA ASP A 94 -21.44 -21.33 23.03
C ASP A 94 -19.97 -21.06 23.39
N GLY A 95 -19.23 -20.36 22.53
CA GLY A 95 -17.85 -19.96 22.77
C GLY A 95 -17.71 -18.91 23.89
N LEU A 96 -18.73 -18.10 24.13
CA LEU A 96 -18.72 -17.04 25.13
C LEU A 96 -18.98 -17.54 26.56
N GLU A 97 -19.53 -18.74 26.74
CA GLU A 97 -19.71 -19.33 28.08
C GLU A 97 -18.37 -19.46 28.84
N VAL A 98 -17.26 -19.62 28.12
CA VAL A 98 -15.92 -19.65 28.72
C VAL A 98 -15.36 -18.24 28.96
N VAL A 99 -15.73 -17.27 28.11
CA VAL A 99 -15.26 -15.88 28.19
C VAL A 99 -15.78 -15.16 29.44
N GLN A 100 -16.99 -15.50 29.93
CA GLN A 100 -17.57 -14.93 31.15
C GLN A 100 -16.71 -15.13 32.43
N GLN A 101 -15.77 -16.09 32.39
CA GLN A 101 -14.86 -16.42 33.50
C GLN A 101 -13.59 -15.55 33.52
N LEU A 102 -13.33 -14.77 32.46
CA LEU A 102 -12.14 -13.94 32.31
C LEU A 102 -12.32 -12.58 33.02
N SER A 103 -12.50 -12.60 34.34
CA SER A 103 -12.90 -11.41 35.13
C SER A 103 -11.91 -10.24 35.14
N GLU A 104 -10.68 -10.42 34.65
CA GLU A 104 -9.64 -9.39 34.55
C GLU A 104 -9.60 -8.69 33.18
N LEU A 105 -10.53 -9.01 32.28
CA LEU A 105 -10.53 -8.52 30.90
C LEU A 105 -10.88 -7.03 30.82
N ASP A 106 -9.93 -6.20 30.34
CA ASP A 106 -10.15 -4.78 30.04
C ASP A 106 -10.62 -4.55 28.58
N THR A 107 -10.30 -5.48 27.67
CA THR A 107 -10.69 -5.40 26.26
C THR A 107 -11.21 -6.71 25.70
N LEU A 108 -12.36 -6.65 25.04
CA LEU A 108 -12.96 -7.74 24.30
C LEU A 108 -13.28 -7.31 22.86
N VAL A 109 -12.71 -7.99 21.88
CA VAL A 109 -13.03 -7.83 20.45
C VAL A 109 -13.69 -9.11 19.96
N LEU A 110 -14.94 -9.00 19.51
CA LEU A 110 -15.75 -10.08 18.94
C LEU A 110 -16.26 -9.75 17.54
N SER A 111 -15.81 -8.65 16.94
CA SER A 111 -16.20 -8.24 15.58
C SER A 111 -15.94 -9.38 14.57
N GLU A 112 -16.83 -9.52 13.59
CA GLU A 112 -16.83 -10.61 12.59
C GLU A 112 -16.89 -12.04 13.18
N SER A 113 -17.52 -12.23 14.36
CA SER A 113 -17.83 -13.55 14.92
C SER A 113 -19.31 -13.92 14.75
N GLY A 114 -19.64 -15.21 14.87
CA GLY A 114 -21.01 -15.73 14.82
C GLY A 114 -21.77 -15.57 16.14
N VAL A 115 -21.48 -14.51 16.90
CA VAL A 115 -22.14 -14.18 18.17
C VAL A 115 -23.45 -13.44 17.91
N THR A 116 -24.47 -13.79 18.68
CA THR A 116 -25.82 -13.21 18.64
C THR A 116 -26.21 -12.61 19.99
N ASP A 117 -27.44 -12.09 20.08
CA ASP A 117 -28.04 -11.63 21.35
C ASP A 117 -27.93 -12.68 22.48
N THR A 118 -27.97 -13.97 22.15
CA THR A 118 -27.91 -15.07 23.13
C THR A 118 -26.57 -15.10 23.86
N GLY A 119 -25.47 -14.89 23.14
CA GLY A 119 -24.11 -14.92 23.69
C GLY A 119 -23.78 -13.69 24.55
N LEU A 120 -24.41 -12.53 24.29
CA LEU A 120 -24.15 -11.30 25.05
C LEU A 120 -24.52 -11.41 26.54
N VAL A 121 -25.38 -12.35 26.92
CA VAL A 121 -25.66 -12.71 28.33
C VAL A 121 -24.37 -13.02 29.11
N HIS A 122 -23.40 -13.67 28.46
CA HIS A 122 -22.13 -14.09 29.05
C HIS A 122 -21.10 -12.95 29.19
N ILE A 123 -21.34 -11.79 28.57
CA ILE A 123 -20.45 -10.63 28.69
C ILE A 123 -20.83 -9.76 29.91
N ALA A 124 -22.08 -9.86 30.38
CA ALA A 124 -22.63 -9.05 31.46
C ALA A 124 -21.89 -9.16 32.82
N SER A 125 -21.10 -10.22 33.04
CA SER A 125 -20.30 -10.42 34.27
C SER A 125 -18.90 -9.81 34.21
N LEU A 126 -18.48 -9.23 33.09
CA LEU A 126 -17.15 -8.65 32.91
C LEU A 126 -17.11 -7.20 33.42
N GLU A 127 -17.32 -7.01 34.73
CA GLU A 127 -17.45 -5.68 35.37
C GLU A 127 -16.25 -4.73 35.17
N LYS A 128 -15.06 -5.27 34.82
CA LYS A 128 -13.83 -4.51 34.53
C LYS A 128 -13.66 -4.11 33.05
N LEU A 129 -14.61 -4.47 32.18
CA LEU A 129 -14.46 -4.29 30.74
C LEU A 129 -14.55 -2.80 30.35
N GLU A 130 -13.43 -2.22 29.92
CA GLU A 130 -13.36 -0.83 29.47
C GLU A 130 -13.71 -0.69 27.98
N ARG A 131 -13.44 -1.71 27.16
CA ARG A 131 -13.46 -1.62 25.70
C ARG A 131 -14.07 -2.86 25.05
N LEU A 132 -15.21 -2.70 24.37
CA LEU A 132 -15.97 -3.77 23.74
C LEU A 132 -16.23 -3.46 22.26
N TYR A 133 -15.90 -4.41 21.38
CA TYR A 133 -16.09 -4.31 19.92
C TYR A 133 -16.93 -5.47 19.41
N LEU A 134 -18.05 -5.14 18.79
CA LEU A 134 -19.11 -6.02 18.30
C LEU A 134 -19.54 -5.54 16.89
N ASP A 135 -18.58 -5.31 16.00
CA ASP A 135 -18.86 -4.88 14.63
C ASP A 135 -19.13 -6.08 13.72
N ASP A 136 -20.08 -5.98 12.78
CA ASP A 136 -20.43 -7.07 11.86
C ASP A 136 -20.80 -8.39 12.57
N VAL A 137 -21.63 -8.33 13.62
CA VAL A 137 -22.19 -9.49 14.34
C VAL A 137 -23.72 -9.43 14.40
N GLU A 138 -24.38 -10.59 14.55
CA GLU A 138 -25.84 -10.73 14.48
C GLU A 138 -26.56 -10.36 15.80
N ILE A 139 -26.30 -9.15 16.30
CA ILE A 139 -26.92 -8.60 17.53
C ILE A 139 -28.00 -7.55 17.23
N THR A 140 -28.98 -7.47 18.13
CA THR A 140 -30.13 -6.57 18.09
C THR A 140 -30.30 -5.81 19.42
N ASP A 141 -31.32 -4.95 19.49
CA ASP A 141 -31.68 -4.21 20.71
C ASP A 141 -31.96 -5.11 21.93
N ASN A 142 -32.23 -6.40 21.73
CA ASN A 142 -32.40 -7.33 22.84
C ASN A 142 -31.08 -7.68 23.53
N GLY A 143 -30.02 -7.93 22.76
CA GLY A 143 -28.70 -8.26 23.31
C GLY A 143 -28.08 -7.12 24.11
N LEU A 144 -28.27 -5.87 23.67
CA LEU A 144 -27.74 -4.68 24.38
C LEU A 144 -28.26 -4.52 25.82
N LYS A 145 -29.41 -5.10 26.17
CA LYS A 145 -29.94 -5.10 27.55
C LYS A 145 -28.99 -5.78 28.54
N HIS A 146 -28.15 -6.70 28.07
CA HIS A 146 -27.16 -7.39 28.89
C HIS A 146 -25.90 -6.55 29.18
N LEU A 147 -25.64 -5.51 28.37
CA LEU A 147 -24.47 -4.64 28.54
C LEU A 147 -24.71 -3.49 29.54
N ALA A 148 -25.97 -3.24 29.95
CA ALA A 148 -26.37 -2.09 30.77
C ALA A 148 -25.67 -1.99 32.15
N ASN A 149 -25.11 -3.09 32.66
CA ASN A 149 -24.39 -3.15 33.94
C ASN A 149 -22.86 -2.94 33.83
N LEU A 150 -22.31 -2.81 32.61
CA LEU A 150 -20.86 -2.65 32.38
C LEU A 150 -20.41 -1.21 32.67
N GLY A 151 -20.53 -0.78 33.92
CA GLY A 151 -20.36 0.61 34.35
C GLY A 151 -18.98 1.23 34.06
N GLU A 152 -17.93 0.42 33.90
CA GLU A 152 -16.57 0.88 33.56
C GLU A 152 -16.33 1.02 32.03
N LEU A 153 -17.33 0.71 31.19
CA LEU A 153 -17.17 0.72 29.74
C LEU A 153 -16.97 2.15 29.20
N GLN A 154 -15.83 2.36 28.55
CA GLN A 154 -15.38 3.63 27.97
C GLN A 154 -15.46 3.64 26.43
N VAL A 155 -15.36 2.48 25.78
CA VAL A 155 -15.48 2.33 24.32
C VAL A 155 -16.43 1.19 23.99
N LEU A 156 -17.44 1.48 23.17
CA LEU A 156 -18.37 0.50 22.61
C LEU A 156 -18.47 0.68 21.09
N SER A 157 -18.19 -0.39 20.35
CA SER A 157 -18.31 -0.44 18.89
C SER A 157 -19.39 -1.43 18.50
N LEU A 158 -20.38 -0.97 17.73
CA LEU A 158 -21.57 -1.69 17.29
C LEU A 158 -21.80 -1.50 15.77
N SER A 159 -20.73 -1.24 15.02
CA SER A 159 -20.86 -0.85 13.60
C SER A 159 -21.44 -1.99 12.77
N ARG A 160 -22.34 -1.66 11.83
CA ARG A 160 -22.98 -2.62 10.91
C ARG A 160 -23.73 -3.75 11.64
N THR A 161 -24.45 -3.39 12.69
CA THR A 161 -25.34 -4.27 13.46
C THR A 161 -26.80 -3.79 13.40
N ALA A 162 -27.76 -4.63 13.77
CA ALA A 162 -29.19 -4.34 13.65
C ALA A 162 -29.74 -3.42 14.76
N ILE A 163 -28.88 -2.64 15.45
CA ILE A 163 -29.24 -1.78 16.57
C ILE A 163 -30.09 -0.58 16.12
N THR A 164 -31.13 -0.28 16.90
CA THR A 164 -32.00 0.90 16.75
C THR A 164 -31.93 1.79 18.00
N GLY A 165 -32.72 2.86 18.04
CA GLY A 165 -32.84 3.71 19.23
C GLY A 165 -33.27 2.95 20.49
N THR A 166 -34.00 1.84 20.36
CA THR A 166 -34.40 0.99 21.50
C THR A 166 -33.19 0.33 22.17
N GLY A 167 -32.16 -0.01 21.40
CA GLY A 167 -30.89 -0.51 21.91
C GLY A 167 -30.08 0.57 22.61
N ILE A 168 -30.11 1.81 22.08
CA ILE A 168 -29.49 2.98 22.71
C ILE A 168 -30.16 3.31 24.06
N ASP A 169 -31.49 3.19 24.17
CA ASP A 169 -32.20 3.33 25.44
C ASP A 169 -31.66 2.36 26.50
N ALA A 170 -31.40 1.10 26.11
CA ALA A 170 -30.89 0.05 27.00
C ALA A 170 -29.47 0.34 27.53
N ILE A 171 -28.58 0.92 26.72
CA ILE A 171 -27.21 1.29 27.15
C ILE A 171 -27.09 2.73 27.69
N SER A 172 -28.18 3.50 27.74
CA SER A 172 -28.15 4.91 28.15
C SER A 172 -27.73 5.16 29.62
N GLY A 173 -27.60 4.09 30.42
CA GLY A 173 -27.04 4.11 31.77
C GLY A 173 -25.51 4.05 31.84
N LEU A 174 -24.80 3.79 30.73
CA LEU A 174 -23.34 3.67 30.67
C LEU A 174 -22.64 5.05 30.71
N THR A 175 -22.76 5.73 31.85
CA THR A 175 -22.37 7.15 31.99
C THR A 175 -20.87 7.44 31.88
N ASN A 176 -20.01 6.41 31.88
CA ASN A 176 -18.56 6.51 31.66
C ASN A 176 -18.13 6.39 30.19
N LEU A 177 -19.06 6.12 29.26
CA LEU A 177 -18.74 5.88 27.86
C LEU A 177 -18.17 7.13 27.16
N GLU A 178 -16.88 7.12 26.82
CA GLU A 178 -16.21 8.21 26.09
C GLU A 178 -16.37 8.07 24.56
N THR A 179 -16.52 6.85 24.05
CA THR A 179 -16.56 6.52 22.62
C THR A 179 -17.70 5.57 22.30
N LEU A 180 -18.54 5.94 21.34
CA LEU A 180 -19.61 5.10 20.82
C LEU A 180 -19.58 5.11 19.29
N LEU A 181 -19.34 3.95 18.69
CA LEU A 181 -19.30 3.76 17.24
C LEU A 181 -20.54 2.98 16.80
N LEU A 182 -21.36 3.60 15.96
CA LEU A 182 -22.67 3.12 15.50
C LEU A 182 -22.79 3.15 13.97
N ALA A 183 -21.65 3.19 13.27
CA ALA A 183 -21.59 3.33 11.82
C ALA A 183 -22.41 2.24 11.11
N GLY A 184 -23.35 2.63 10.24
CA GLY A 184 -24.19 1.71 9.48
C GLY A 184 -25.17 0.88 10.34
N THR A 185 -25.64 1.43 11.47
CA THR A 185 -26.73 0.83 12.28
C THR A 185 -28.11 1.32 11.83
N ASN A 186 -29.17 0.65 12.30
CA ASN A 186 -30.57 1.00 12.01
C ASN A 186 -31.09 2.19 12.86
N LEU A 187 -30.23 3.19 13.11
CA LEU A 187 -30.61 4.43 13.77
C LEU A 187 -31.30 5.39 12.80
N THR A 188 -32.40 5.97 13.27
CA THR A 188 -33.23 6.91 12.51
C THR A 188 -33.53 8.13 13.36
N ASP A 189 -34.03 9.21 12.74
CA ASP A 189 -34.43 10.40 13.48
C ASP A 189 -35.52 10.10 14.53
N GLY A 190 -35.36 10.67 15.72
CA GLY A 190 -36.33 10.64 16.82
C GLY A 190 -36.22 9.44 17.77
N ASN A 191 -35.63 8.31 17.37
CA ASN A 191 -35.63 7.10 18.20
C ASN A 191 -34.52 7.05 19.28
N TRP A 192 -33.48 7.90 19.18
CA TRP A 192 -32.35 7.97 20.13
C TRP A 192 -32.22 9.32 20.86
N SER A 193 -33.02 10.34 20.46
CA SER A 193 -32.79 11.75 20.83
C SER A 193 -32.98 12.06 22.31
N GLY A 194 -33.69 11.22 23.06
CA GLY A 194 -33.84 11.29 24.52
C GLY A 194 -32.80 10.50 25.31
N SER A 195 -31.92 9.72 24.66
CA SER A 195 -31.05 8.74 25.32
C SER A 195 -29.55 8.88 25.01
N LEU A 196 -29.13 9.19 23.77
CA LEU A 196 -27.73 9.56 23.54
C LEU A 196 -27.28 10.75 24.43
N PRO A 197 -28.10 11.80 24.65
CA PRO A 197 -27.72 12.90 25.54
C PRO A 197 -27.46 12.53 27.01
N LYS A 198 -27.87 11.34 27.48
CA LYS A 198 -27.60 10.86 28.85
C LYS A 198 -26.16 10.39 29.03
N LEU A 199 -25.45 10.06 27.94
CA LEU A 199 -24.07 9.60 27.93
C LEU A 199 -23.10 10.79 28.11
N ALA A 200 -23.16 11.47 29.25
CA ALA A 200 -22.46 12.73 29.51
C ALA A 200 -20.90 12.63 29.59
N ALA A 201 -20.33 11.44 29.43
CA ALA A 201 -18.89 11.24 29.20
C ALA A 201 -18.49 11.27 27.72
N LEU A 202 -19.46 11.19 26.79
CA LEU A 202 -19.20 10.96 25.37
C LEU A 202 -18.39 12.10 24.75
N ARG A 203 -17.28 11.70 24.09
CA ARG A 203 -16.31 12.56 23.42
C ARG A 203 -16.22 12.27 21.93
N ILE A 204 -16.50 11.02 21.54
CA ILE A 204 -16.55 10.54 20.16
C ILE A 204 -17.87 9.83 19.94
N LEU A 205 -18.57 10.26 18.90
CA LEU A 205 -19.78 9.64 18.41
C LEU A 205 -19.66 9.46 16.90
N ASP A 206 -19.75 8.23 16.43
CA ASP A 206 -19.80 7.91 15.01
C ASP A 206 -21.20 7.39 14.67
N LEU A 207 -21.91 8.17 13.84
CA LEU A 207 -23.23 7.89 13.27
C LEU A 207 -23.15 7.90 11.73
N SER A 208 -21.98 7.62 11.18
CA SER A 208 -21.80 7.47 9.73
C SER A 208 -22.69 6.36 9.18
N GLU A 209 -23.07 6.45 7.90
CA GLU A 209 -23.92 5.48 7.19
C GLU A 209 -25.32 5.23 7.83
N CYS A 210 -25.73 6.01 8.86
CA CYS A 210 -27.04 5.90 9.51
C CYS A 210 -28.16 6.65 8.76
N GLN A 211 -29.40 6.20 8.93
CA GLN A 211 -30.59 6.74 8.25
C GLN A 211 -31.18 7.97 8.98
N LEU A 212 -30.35 8.97 9.22
CA LEU A 212 -30.72 10.20 9.93
C LEU A 212 -31.28 11.26 8.96
N ALA A 213 -32.38 11.91 9.36
CA ALA A 213 -32.96 13.08 8.69
C ALA A 213 -32.50 14.40 9.32
N GLY A 214 -31.71 14.34 10.39
CA GLY A 214 -30.94 15.45 10.94
C GLY A 214 -31.67 16.39 11.90
N LYS A 215 -33.00 16.28 12.04
CA LYS A 215 -33.80 17.08 13.00
C LYS A 215 -33.47 16.74 14.44
N SER A 216 -33.06 15.51 14.70
CA SER A 216 -32.72 15.02 16.05
C SER A 216 -31.33 15.43 16.50
N LEU A 217 -30.46 15.89 15.60
CA LEU A 217 -29.06 16.22 15.91
C LEU A 217 -28.93 17.35 16.91
N GLU A 218 -29.92 18.26 17.01
CA GLU A 218 -29.87 19.34 18.00
C GLU A 218 -29.79 18.85 19.45
N SER A 219 -30.29 17.64 19.76
CA SER A 219 -30.23 17.10 21.13
C SER A 219 -28.81 16.71 21.55
N LEU A 220 -27.89 16.52 20.60
CA LEU A 220 -26.46 16.29 20.87
C LEU A 220 -25.76 17.55 21.41
N SER A 221 -26.37 18.74 21.29
CA SER A 221 -25.79 20.00 21.79
C SER A 221 -25.57 20.02 23.31
N SER A 222 -26.33 19.22 24.07
CA SER A 222 -26.15 19.09 25.54
C SER A 222 -24.99 18.18 25.96
N LEU A 223 -24.33 17.49 25.02
CA LEU A 223 -23.13 16.71 25.31
C LEU A 223 -21.91 17.64 25.36
N GLU A 224 -21.71 18.31 26.51
CA GLU A 224 -20.64 19.31 26.71
C GLU A 224 -19.21 18.79 26.45
N LYS A 225 -19.01 17.46 26.48
CA LYS A 225 -17.72 16.81 26.22
C LYS A 225 -17.57 16.28 24.79
N LEU A 226 -18.60 16.35 23.94
CA LEU A 226 -18.55 15.80 22.59
C LEU A 226 -17.60 16.63 21.73
N GLU A 227 -16.44 16.07 21.40
CA GLU A 227 -15.40 16.75 20.63
C GLU A 227 -15.35 16.30 19.17
N HIS A 228 -15.79 15.07 18.88
CA HIS A 228 -15.72 14.48 17.55
C HIS A 228 -17.05 13.81 17.22
N LEU A 229 -17.67 14.23 16.11
CA LEU A 229 -18.92 13.70 15.60
C LEU A 229 -18.75 13.33 14.13
N ASP A 230 -18.98 12.07 13.79
CA ASP A 230 -19.02 11.59 12.42
C ASP A 230 -20.46 11.33 11.98
N LEU A 231 -20.84 11.93 10.85
CA LEU A 231 -22.13 11.85 10.18
C LEU A 231 -21.95 11.45 8.71
N SER A 232 -20.77 10.95 8.33
CA SER A 232 -20.41 10.70 6.94
C SER A 232 -21.28 9.63 6.30
N SER A 233 -21.72 9.85 5.06
CA SER A 233 -22.66 8.98 4.33
C SER A 233 -24.02 8.77 5.02
N ALA A 234 -24.34 9.52 6.09
CA ALA A 234 -25.68 9.53 6.65
C ALA A 234 -26.64 10.31 5.73
N THR A 235 -27.94 10.00 5.80
CA THR A 235 -28.98 10.54 4.90
C THR A 235 -29.38 12.01 5.17
N ILE A 236 -28.45 12.81 5.69
CA ILE A 236 -28.65 14.19 6.16
C ILE A 236 -28.53 15.15 4.98
N ASP A 237 -29.47 16.10 4.86
CA ASP A 237 -29.49 17.16 3.83
C ASP A 237 -29.51 18.58 4.43
N ASP A 238 -29.64 19.60 3.58
CA ASP A 238 -29.71 21.02 3.96
C ASP A 238 -30.78 21.34 5.03
N SER A 239 -31.82 20.52 5.18
CA SER A 239 -32.85 20.73 6.21
C SER A 239 -32.33 20.51 7.64
N ALA A 240 -31.16 19.86 7.79
CA ALA A 240 -30.49 19.66 9.08
C ALA A 240 -29.59 20.82 9.51
N LEU A 241 -29.37 21.83 8.66
CA LEU A 241 -28.43 22.94 8.93
C LEU A 241 -28.74 23.67 10.24
N ASP A 242 -30.02 23.95 10.52
CA ASP A 242 -30.48 24.57 11.78
C ASP A 242 -30.16 23.72 13.02
N SER A 243 -30.06 22.39 12.87
CA SER A 243 -29.67 21.48 13.97
C SER A 243 -28.16 21.40 14.12
N LEU A 244 -27.43 21.30 13.01
CA LEU A 244 -25.97 21.20 12.98
C LEU A 244 -25.30 22.46 13.52
N THR A 245 -25.81 23.64 13.19
CA THR A 245 -25.27 24.94 13.67
C THR A 245 -25.39 25.14 15.18
N LYS A 246 -26.17 24.33 15.90
CA LYS A 246 -26.26 24.34 17.37
C LYS A 246 -25.12 23.55 18.05
N LEU A 247 -24.35 22.75 17.32
CA LEU A 247 -23.32 21.83 17.84
C LEU A 247 -21.98 22.52 18.17
N SER A 248 -22.04 23.69 18.81
CA SER A 248 -20.89 24.57 19.10
C SER A 248 -19.77 23.99 19.99
N ASN A 249 -20.00 22.84 20.62
CA ASN A 249 -19.01 22.14 21.46
C ASN A 249 -18.09 21.21 20.64
N VAL A 250 -18.52 20.77 19.45
CA VAL A 250 -17.79 19.83 18.60
C VAL A 250 -16.54 20.48 17.99
N LYS A 251 -15.41 19.78 17.99
CA LYS A 251 -14.14 20.24 17.41
C LYS A 251 -13.88 19.71 16.01
N ASP A 252 -14.29 18.49 15.73
CA ASP A 252 -14.25 17.88 14.40
C ASP A 252 -15.63 17.32 14.08
N LEU A 253 -16.23 17.84 13.01
CA LEU A 253 -17.52 17.41 12.48
C LEU A 253 -17.28 16.84 11.08
N LEU A 254 -17.43 15.53 10.92
CA LEU A 254 -17.23 14.83 9.66
C LEU A 254 -18.60 14.64 9.00
N VAL A 255 -18.73 15.11 7.77
CA VAL A 255 -19.99 15.10 6.98
C VAL A 255 -19.72 14.67 5.53
N PHE A 256 -18.70 13.82 5.32
CA PHE A 256 -18.33 13.31 4.00
C PHE A 256 -19.53 12.63 3.34
N LYS A 257 -19.76 12.82 2.04
CA LYS A 257 -20.83 12.11 1.30
C LYS A 257 -22.25 12.24 1.89
N THR A 258 -22.53 13.30 2.64
CA THR A 258 -23.89 13.66 3.06
C THR A 258 -24.62 14.41 1.92
N GLY A 259 -25.92 14.61 2.05
CA GLY A 259 -26.73 15.44 1.16
C GLY A 259 -26.62 16.95 1.43
N LEU A 260 -25.70 17.40 2.28
CA LEU A 260 -25.46 18.83 2.54
C LEU A 260 -24.83 19.48 1.31
N SER A 261 -25.47 20.54 0.82
CA SER A 261 -24.96 21.35 -0.28
C SER A 261 -23.69 22.11 0.14
N PRO A 262 -22.81 22.49 -0.82
CA PRO A 262 -21.67 23.35 -0.53
C PRO A 262 -22.06 24.68 0.13
N SER A 263 -23.28 25.18 -0.11
CA SER A 263 -23.81 26.37 0.57
C SER A 263 -24.11 26.11 2.03
N ALA A 264 -24.76 24.98 2.36
CA ALA A 264 -25.00 24.58 3.75
C ALA A 264 -23.70 24.29 4.49
N ILE A 265 -22.73 23.61 3.86
CA ILE A 265 -21.40 23.36 4.42
C ILE A 265 -20.67 24.69 4.72
N GLN A 266 -20.76 25.68 3.83
CA GLN A 266 -20.14 26.99 4.09
C GLN A 266 -20.86 27.74 5.22
N GLN A 267 -22.19 27.78 5.22
CA GLN A 267 -22.98 28.38 6.31
C GLN A 267 -22.69 27.71 7.66
N LEU A 268 -22.47 26.39 7.67
CA LEU A 268 -22.07 25.63 8.85
C LEU A 268 -20.66 25.98 9.34
N ARG A 269 -19.69 26.14 8.42
CA ARG A 269 -18.32 26.62 8.72
C ARG A 269 -18.34 28.05 9.29
N ASP A 270 -19.19 28.93 8.75
CA ASP A 270 -19.33 30.33 9.20
C ASP A 270 -20.01 30.42 10.58
N ALA A 271 -21.02 29.58 10.84
CA ALA A 271 -21.72 29.50 12.11
C ALA A 271 -20.89 28.83 13.23
N LEU A 272 -20.01 27.89 12.87
CA LEU A 272 -19.17 27.12 13.79
C LEU A 272 -17.65 27.40 13.60
N PRO A 273 -17.16 28.63 13.78
CA PRO A 273 -15.78 29.02 13.43
C PRO A 273 -14.68 28.40 14.32
N LYS A 274 -15.04 27.53 15.27
CA LYS A 274 -14.11 26.77 16.13
C LYS A 274 -14.11 25.26 15.82
N THR A 275 -15.04 24.81 14.98
CA THR A 275 -15.24 23.42 14.58
C THR A 275 -14.58 23.21 13.21
N ARG A 276 -13.76 22.17 13.07
CA ARG A 276 -13.31 21.73 11.74
C ARG A 276 -14.42 20.90 11.12
N VAL A 277 -15.08 21.48 10.11
CA VAL A 277 -16.10 20.79 9.31
C VAL A 277 -15.40 20.11 8.13
N HIS A 278 -15.23 18.79 8.24
CA HIS A 278 -14.62 17.94 7.22
C HIS A 278 -15.71 17.40 6.30
N ALA A 279 -15.77 17.92 5.07
CA ALA A 279 -16.76 17.53 4.06
C ALA A 279 -16.15 16.76 2.88
N GLU A 280 -14.81 16.74 2.76
CA GLU A 280 -14.03 16.05 1.72
C GLU A 280 -13.01 15.10 2.38
N LEU A 281 -12.96 13.83 1.97
CA LEU A 281 -11.99 12.86 2.48
C LEU A 281 -10.57 13.17 1.94
N PRO A 282 -9.49 12.92 2.71
CA PRO A 282 -8.14 12.98 2.16
C PRO A 282 -7.95 11.89 1.07
N PRO A 283 -7.33 12.18 -0.08
CA PRO A 283 -7.28 11.23 -1.19
C PRO A 283 -6.47 9.98 -0.85
N ARG A 284 -7.01 8.80 -1.20
CA ARG A 284 -6.26 7.53 -1.23
C ARG A 284 -6.30 6.97 -2.64
N GLU A 285 -5.22 7.21 -3.36
CA GLU A 285 -4.48 6.21 -4.13
C GLU A 285 -5.23 4.93 -4.56
N SER A 286 -5.57 4.84 -5.84
CA SER A 286 -5.75 3.58 -6.57
C SER A 286 -5.56 3.84 -8.05
N SER A 287 -4.75 3.01 -8.71
CA SER A 287 -4.00 3.49 -9.86
C SER A 287 -4.67 3.26 -11.20
N ALA A 288 -3.88 3.27 -12.32
CA ALA A 288 -4.02 2.46 -13.55
C ALA A 288 -4.12 3.02 -15.07
N VAL A 289 -3.52 2.33 -16.07
CA VAL A 289 -2.86 2.67 -17.40
C VAL A 289 -3.57 3.38 -18.61
N PRO A 290 -2.81 3.83 -19.67
CA PRO A 290 -3.26 4.60 -20.85
C PRO A 290 -3.30 3.82 -22.20
N ARG A 291 -3.36 4.53 -23.34
CA ARG A 291 -3.66 3.99 -24.69
C ARG A 291 -2.46 3.89 -25.67
N ILE A 292 -2.45 2.81 -26.43
CA ILE A 292 -1.43 2.36 -27.42
C ILE A 292 -1.30 3.28 -28.66
N VAL A 293 -0.07 3.40 -29.19
CA VAL A 293 0.24 3.78 -30.59
C VAL A 293 1.08 2.63 -31.21
N PRO A 294 0.91 2.26 -32.50
CA PRO A 294 1.05 0.85 -32.91
C PRO A 294 2.37 0.47 -33.60
N PRO A 295 2.71 -0.83 -33.64
CA PRO A 295 3.60 -1.38 -34.65
C PRO A 295 2.88 -1.60 -35.99
N ALA A 296 3.64 -1.40 -37.08
CA ALA A 296 3.46 -1.78 -38.50
C ALA A 296 2.05 -1.86 -39.13
N GLU A 297 1.93 -1.28 -40.32
CA GLU A 297 0.71 -1.26 -41.15
C GLU A 297 0.29 -2.66 -41.65
N THR A 298 -0.81 -3.20 -41.10
CA THR A 298 -1.70 -4.17 -41.76
C THR A 298 -3.07 -4.21 -41.05
N GLU A 299 -4.14 -4.55 -41.79
CA GLU A 299 -5.57 -4.71 -41.42
C GLU A 299 -6.31 -3.52 -40.72
N LYS A 300 -5.66 -2.70 -39.90
CA LYS A 300 -6.30 -1.68 -39.04
C LYS A 300 -7.15 -0.61 -39.76
N ASP A 301 -6.88 -0.31 -41.03
CA ASP A 301 -7.60 0.75 -41.76
C ASP A 301 -8.98 0.34 -42.28
N GLN A 302 -9.31 -0.97 -42.34
CA GLN A 302 -10.66 -1.38 -42.74
C GLN A 302 -11.70 -1.14 -41.62
N LEU A 303 -11.29 -1.25 -40.35
CA LEU A 303 -12.18 -1.12 -39.18
C LEU A 303 -12.42 0.33 -38.74
N ARG A 304 -11.67 1.30 -39.27
CA ARG A 304 -11.83 2.73 -38.93
C ARG A 304 -12.99 3.42 -39.66
N ASN A 305 -13.40 2.88 -40.80
CA ASN A 305 -14.38 3.49 -41.70
C ASN A 305 -15.82 2.97 -41.52
N SER A 306 -16.09 2.12 -40.52
CA SER A 306 -17.47 1.78 -40.17
C SER A 306 -18.19 2.96 -39.51
N ALA A 307 -19.47 3.14 -39.86
CA ALA A 307 -20.32 4.15 -39.25
C ALA A 307 -20.53 3.84 -37.77
N ILE A 308 -20.40 4.85 -36.91
CA ILE A 308 -20.68 4.72 -35.48
C ILE A 308 -22.20 4.68 -35.30
N LEU A 309 -22.75 3.57 -34.81
CA LEU A 309 -24.17 3.49 -34.44
C LEU A 309 -24.48 4.53 -33.37
N PRO A 310 -25.66 5.19 -33.43
CA PRO A 310 -26.04 6.20 -32.45
C PRO A 310 -26.30 5.55 -31.08
N ALA A 311 -26.41 6.36 -30.03
CA ALA A 311 -26.58 5.85 -28.67
C ALA A 311 -27.91 5.07 -28.50
N VAL A 312 -27.97 4.15 -27.54
CA VAL A 312 -29.11 3.23 -27.35
C VAL A 312 -30.44 3.97 -27.19
N GLU A 313 -30.47 5.10 -26.49
CA GLU A 313 -31.63 5.96 -26.34
C GLU A 313 -32.15 6.55 -27.67
N THR A 314 -31.30 6.62 -28.69
CA THR A 314 -31.68 7.00 -30.07
C THR A 314 -32.09 5.78 -30.90
N GLN A 315 -31.38 4.66 -30.76
CA GLN A 315 -31.71 3.41 -31.47
C GLN A 315 -33.07 2.81 -31.03
N LEU A 316 -33.45 3.00 -29.77
CA LEU A 316 -34.76 2.63 -29.21
C LEU A 316 -35.97 3.27 -29.89
N ALA A 317 -35.77 4.28 -30.74
CA ALA A 317 -36.83 4.86 -31.57
C ALA A 317 -37.15 4.04 -32.84
N ASP A 318 -36.32 3.06 -33.21
CA ASP A 318 -36.61 2.11 -34.29
C ASP A 318 -37.16 0.80 -33.70
N ASP A 319 -38.43 0.49 -34.00
CA ASP A 319 -39.07 -0.77 -33.61
C ASP A 319 -38.34 -2.03 -34.12
N LYS A 320 -37.45 -1.91 -35.11
CA LYS A 320 -36.63 -3.03 -35.60
C LYS A 320 -35.34 -3.24 -34.82
N TRP A 321 -34.93 -2.27 -34.00
CA TRP A 321 -33.77 -2.44 -33.13
C TRP A 321 -34.03 -3.53 -32.06
N ARG A 322 -32.95 -4.17 -31.62
CA ARG A 322 -32.97 -5.29 -30.68
C ARG A 322 -31.85 -5.10 -29.65
N PRO A 323 -32.16 -5.04 -28.34
CA PRO A 323 -31.13 -4.97 -27.31
C PRO A 323 -30.31 -6.26 -27.27
N ASP A 324 -29.03 -6.09 -26.98
CA ASP A 324 -28.04 -7.15 -26.84
C ASP A 324 -27.65 -7.30 -25.38
N PHE A 325 -27.53 -8.54 -24.92
CA PHE A 325 -27.28 -8.84 -23.52
C PHE A 325 -25.94 -8.31 -23.02
N GLN A 326 -24.86 -8.55 -23.77
CA GLN A 326 -23.52 -8.08 -23.41
C GLN A 326 -23.37 -6.58 -23.69
N ARG A 327 -23.90 -6.09 -24.82
CA ARG A 327 -23.64 -4.70 -25.24
C ARG A 327 -24.52 -3.68 -24.54
N HIS A 328 -25.75 -4.04 -24.16
CA HIS A 328 -26.75 -3.08 -23.68
C HIS A 328 -27.32 -3.44 -22.30
N VAL A 329 -27.72 -4.69 -22.07
CA VAL A 329 -28.35 -5.12 -20.80
C VAL A 329 -27.36 -5.07 -19.64
N ILE A 330 -26.24 -5.78 -19.74
CA ILE A 330 -25.25 -5.86 -18.65
C ILE A 330 -24.59 -4.51 -18.33
N PRO A 331 -24.18 -3.67 -19.30
CA PRO A 331 -23.70 -2.32 -19.04
C PRO A 331 -24.76 -1.43 -18.39
N THR A 332 -26.04 -1.57 -18.76
CA THR A 332 -27.14 -0.88 -18.07
C THR A 332 -27.21 -1.30 -16.60
N LEU A 333 -27.26 -2.60 -16.30
CA LEU A 333 -27.30 -3.09 -14.92
C LEU A 333 -26.09 -2.63 -14.09
N GLY A 334 -24.90 -2.57 -14.69
CA GLY A 334 -23.71 -2.03 -14.04
C GLY A 334 -23.77 -0.52 -13.82
N ARG A 335 -24.28 0.25 -14.78
CA ARG A 335 -24.50 1.69 -14.64
C ARG A 335 -25.52 2.05 -13.56
N LEU A 336 -26.55 1.23 -13.38
CA LEU A 336 -27.55 1.39 -12.31
C LEU A 336 -27.05 0.86 -10.95
N GLY A 337 -25.87 0.22 -10.91
CA GLY A 337 -25.27 -0.36 -9.71
C GLY A 337 -25.84 -1.72 -9.28
N CYS A 338 -26.75 -2.32 -10.06
CA CYS A 338 -27.42 -3.59 -9.72
C CYS A 338 -26.44 -4.77 -9.57
N ASN A 339 -25.37 -4.81 -10.39
CA ASN A 339 -24.29 -5.78 -10.27
C ASN A 339 -23.06 -5.26 -9.49
N GLY A 340 -23.25 -4.18 -8.71
CA GLY A 340 -22.24 -3.67 -7.77
C GLY A 340 -22.09 -4.55 -6.54
N ARG A 341 -20.97 -4.37 -5.82
CA ARG A 341 -20.59 -5.15 -4.62
C ARG A 341 -21.61 -5.08 -3.47
N SER A 342 -22.35 -3.98 -3.37
CA SER A 342 -23.41 -3.73 -2.38
C SER A 342 -24.79 -4.26 -2.78
N CYS A 343 -24.93 -4.85 -3.98
CA CYS A 343 -26.18 -5.39 -4.49
C CYS A 343 -25.95 -6.83 -5.00
N HIS A 344 -26.52 -7.22 -6.13
CA HIS A 344 -26.46 -8.62 -6.62
C HIS A 344 -25.06 -9.05 -7.06
N GLY A 345 -24.13 -8.10 -7.26
CA GLY A 345 -22.71 -8.36 -7.45
C GLY A 345 -21.91 -8.57 -6.15
N SER A 346 -22.56 -8.78 -5.00
CA SER A 346 -21.87 -9.28 -3.80
C SER A 346 -21.38 -10.72 -4.00
N PHE A 347 -20.49 -11.22 -3.13
CA PHE A 347 -20.02 -12.61 -3.22
C PHE A 347 -21.14 -13.65 -3.03
N GLN A 348 -22.22 -13.30 -2.31
CA GLN A 348 -23.36 -14.19 -2.07
C GLN A 348 -24.56 -13.88 -2.99
N GLY A 349 -24.56 -12.74 -3.67
CA GLY A 349 -25.78 -12.13 -4.23
C GLY A 349 -26.59 -11.40 -3.15
N GLN A 350 -27.83 -11.04 -3.47
CA GLN A 350 -28.83 -10.49 -2.54
C GLN A 350 -30.22 -11.01 -2.89
N GLY A 351 -31.05 -11.35 -1.90
CA GLY A 351 -32.42 -11.85 -2.13
C GLY A 351 -32.51 -13.11 -3.02
N GLY A 352 -31.51 -14.00 -2.90
CA GLY A 352 -31.38 -15.17 -3.78
C GLY A 352 -31.10 -14.82 -5.25
N PHE A 353 -30.65 -13.60 -5.54
CA PHE A 353 -30.28 -13.14 -6.88
C PHE A 353 -28.79 -12.83 -6.90
N ARG A 354 -28.03 -13.45 -7.80
CA ARG A 354 -26.61 -13.23 -7.92
C ARG A 354 -26.23 -12.84 -9.34
N LEU A 355 -25.47 -11.76 -9.45
CA LEU A 355 -24.77 -11.34 -10.66
C LEU A 355 -23.26 -11.41 -10.39
N SER A 356 -22.49 -11.45 -11.45
CA SER A 356 -21.05 -11.31 -11.42
C SER A 356 -20.71 -9.86 -11.08
N VAL A 357 -19.70 -9.67 -10.24
CA VAL A 357 -19.29 -8.33 -9.80
C VAL A 357 -18.95 -7.49 -11.03
N PHE A 358 -19.68 -6.40 -11.24
CA PHE A 358 -19.59 -5.48 -12.39
C PHE A 358 -19.99 -6.03 -13.77
N GLY A 359 -20.46 -7.28 -13.89
CA GLY A 359 -21.05 -7.83 -15.12
C GLY A 359 -20.04 -8.36 -16.15
N TYR A 360 -19.37 -9.46 -15.83
CA TYR A 360 -18.31 -10.08 -16.64
C TYR A 360 -18.43 -11.61 -16.82
N ASP A 361 -19.37 -12.27 -16.16
CA ASP A 361 -19.74 -13.66 -16.43
C ASP A 361 -21.12 -13.68 -17.08
N PHE A 362 -21.15 -13.36 -18.38
CA PHE A 362 -22.41 -13.17 -19.12
C PHE A 362 -23.30 -14.42 -19.12
N LYS A 363 -22.72 -15.61 -18.97
CA LYS A 363 -23.48 -16.84 -18.86
C LYS A 363 -24.18 -16.92 -17.50
N MET A 364 -23.41 -16.81 -16.41
CA MET A 364 -23.98 -16.84 -15.05
C MET A 364 -24.99 -15.71 -14.85
N ASP A 365 -24.69 -14.51 -15.35
CA ASP A 365 -25.57 -13.34 -15.28
C ASP A 365 -26.88 -13.57 -16.05
N HIS A 366 -26.81 -14.17 -17.24
CA HIS A 366 -28.00 -14.50 -18.04
C HIS A 366 -28.86 -15.54 -17.34
N GLU A 367 -28.26 -16.64 -16.88
CA GLU A 367 -28.97 -17.71 -16.16
C GLU A 367 -29.71 -17.17 -14.91
N ASN A 368 -29.05 -16.31 -14.11
CA ASN A 368 -29.66 -15.72 -12.91
C ASN A 368 -30.70 -14.63 -13.22
N LEU A 369 -30.59 -13.93 -14.35
CA LEU A 369 -31.61 -12.97 -14.80
C LEU A 369 -32.84 -13.69 -15.37
N PHE A 370 -32.65 -14.79 -16.09
CA PHE A 370 -33.73 -15.51 -16.78
C PHE A 370 -34.75 -16.11 -15.80
N GLU A 371 -34.31 -16.57 -14.62
CA GLU A 371 -35.21 -16.98 -13.52
C GLU A 371 -36.10 -15.86 -12.95
N ARG A 372 -35.87 -14.61 -13.37
CA ARG A 372 -36.51 -13.38 -12.84
C ARG A 372 -37.22 -12.57 -13.92
N ILE A 373 -37.48 -13.20 -15.05
CA ILE A 373 -38.15 -12.64 -16.22
C ILE A 373 -39.46 -13.39 -16.47
N ASP A 374 -40.51 -12.63 -16.70
CA ASP A 374 -41.75 -13.10 -17.31
C ASP A 374 -41.81 -12.56 -18.74
N THR A 375 -41.82 -13.46 -19.73
CA THR A 375 -41.87 -13.08 -21.15
C THR A 375 -43.28 -12.79 -21.66
N ASP A 376 -44.31 -13.29 -20.97
CA ASP A 376 -45.71 -13.06 -21.30
C ASP A 376 -46.21 -11.74 -20.68
N GLU A 377 -45.72 -11.39 -19.49
CA GLU A 377 -45.95 -10.11 -18.79
C GLU A 377 -44.62 -9.35 -18.50
N PRO A 378 -43.93 -8.77 -19.51
CA PRO A 378 -42.61 -8.12 -19.36
C PRO A 378 -42.49 -6.99 -18.33
N LEU A 379 -43.60 -6.40 -17.89
CA LEU A 379 -43.63 -5.38 -16.84
C LEU A 379 -43.58 -5.96 -15.43
N GLU A 380 -44.12 -7.17 -15.24
CA GLU A 380 -44.14 -7.90 -13.96
C GLU A 380 -42.84 -8.69 -13.73
N SER A 381 -41.93 -8.72 -14.72
CA SER A 381 -40.57 -9.21 -14.57
C SER A 381 -39.86 -8.55 -13.39
N LEU A 382 -39.32 -9.35 -12.46
CA LEU A 382 -38.66 -8.86 -11.25
C LEU A 382 -37.46 -7.94 -11.53
N ILE A 383 -36.83 -8.10 -12.70
CA ILE A 383 -35.72 -7.26 -13.15
C ILE A 383 -36.16 -5.88 -13.66
N VAL A 384 -37.47 -5.65 -13.83
CA VAL A 384 -38.09 -4.37 -14.21
C VAL A 384 -38.80 -3.74 -13.00
N ASN A 385 -39.64 -4.51 -12.30
CA ASN A 385 -40.52 -3.98 -11.26
C ASN A 385 -39.76 -3.56 -9.97
N LYS A 386 -38.77 -4.34 -9.51
CA LYS A 386 -37.99 -4.04 -8.29
C LYS A 386 -37.06 -2.83 -8.47
N PRO A 387 -36.25 -2.72 -9.55
CA PRO A 387 -35.46 -1.52 -9.78
C PRO A 387 -36.29 -0.24 -9.91
N THR A 388 -37.55 -0.33 -10.37
CA THR A 388 -38.49 0.82 -10.43
C THR A 388 -39.26 1.08 -9.14
N SER A 389 -39.06 0.27 -8.11
CA SER A 389 -39.83 0.29 -6.86
C SER A 389 -41.34 0.16 -7.06
N ALA A 390 -41.77 -0.51 -8.14
CA ALA A 390 -43.15 -0.97 -8.30
C ALA A 390 -43.42 -2.17 -7.36
N ASP A 391 -42.43 -3.06 -7.26
CA ASP A 391 -42.30 -4.02 -6.16
C ASP A 391 -41.31 -3.52 -5.12
N GLU A 392 -41.46 -3.97 -3.87
CA GLU A 392 -40.52 -3.65 -2.80
C GLU A 392 -39.12 -4.23 -3.09
N HIS A 393 -38.11 -3.37 -2.94
CA HIS A 393 -36.73 -3.67 -3.29
C HIS A 393 -35.77 -3.01 -2.30
N GLU A 394 -35.07 -3.84 -1.53
CA GLU A 394 -34.06 -3.42 -0.54
C GLU A 394 -32.94 -2.56 -1.16
N GLY A 395 -32.60 -2.82 -2.44
CA GLY A 395 -31.65 -2.00 -3.18
C GLY A 395 -32.15 -0.58 -3.48
N GLY A 396 -33.41 -0.25 -3.20
CA GLY A 396 -34.05 1.05 -3.47
C GLY A 396 -34.36 1.30 -4.94
N LEU A 397 -34.73 2.54 -5.26
CA LEU A 397 -34.99 2.99 -6.63
C LEU A 397 -33.67 3.02 -7.41
N ARG A 398 -33.53 2.15 -8.41
CA ARG A 398 -32.37 2.07 -9.31
C ARG A 398 -32.70 2.44 -10.75
N LEU A 399 -33.97 2.37 -11.12
CA LEU A 399 -34.46 2.57 -12.48
C LEU A 399 -35.66 3.52 -12.44
N VAL A 400 -35.62 4.63 -13.16
CA VAL A 400 -36.78 5.54 -13.23
C VAL A 400 -37.84 4.95 -14.15
N SER A 401 -39.10 4.90 -13.70
CA SER A 401 -40.22 4.44 -14.53
C SER A 401 -40.41 5.33 -15.77
N GLY A 402 -40.68 4.73 -16.93
CA GLY A 402 -40.77 5.39 -18.24
C GLY A 402 -39.43 5.73 -18.90
N SER A 403 -38.29 5.48 -18.24
CA SER A 403 -36.95 5.74 -18.75
C SER A 403 -36.59 4.88 -19.98
N TRP A 404 -35.56 5.29 -20.73
CA TRP A 404 -35.09 4.51 -21.88
C TRP A 404 -34.49 3.17 -21.45
N GLN A 405 -33.85 3.11 -20.27
CA GLN A 405 -33.32 1.88 -19.69
C GLN A 405 -34.45 0.87 -19.42
N GLN A 406 -35.59 1.32 -18.88
CA GLN A 406 -36.73 0.45 -18.63
C GLN A 406 -37.31 -0.09 -19.95
N LYS A 407 -37.47 0.78 -20.95
CA LYS A 407 -37.95 0.40 -22.30
C LYS A 407 -37.01 -0.60 -22.98
N MET A 408 -35.69 -0.44 -22.81
CA MET A 408 -34.69 -1.38 -23.29
C MET A 408 -34.81 -2.76 -22.63
N LEU A 409 -34.95 -2.82 -21.30
CA LEU A 409 -35.14 -4.08 -20.57
C LEU A 409 -36.43 -4.78 -20.99
N ILE A 410 -37.56 -4.05 -21.02
CA ILE A 410 -38.85 -4.56 -21.50
C ILE A 410 -38.73 -5.09 -22.93
N ARG A 411 -38.02 -4.40 -23.82
CA ARG A 411 -37.82 -4.85 -25.21
C ARG A 411 -37.03 -6.15 -25.27
N TRP A 412 -35.91 -6.24 -24.56
CA TRP A 412 -35.09 -7.45 -24.48
C TRP A 412 -35.89 -8.65 -23.96
N ILE A 413 -36.70 -8.45 -22.92
CA ILE A 413 -37.61 -9.47 -22.38
C ILE A 413 -38.65 -9.89 -23.43
N THR A 414 -39.31 -8.92 -24.09
CA THR A 414 -40.33 -9.17 -25.13
C THR A 414 -39.76 -9.95 -26.32
N ASP A 415 -38.48 -9.76 -26.64
CA ASP A 415 -37.77 -10.50 -27.68
C ASP A 415 -37.26 -11.89 -27.20
N GLY A 416 -37.71 -12.37 -26.03
CA GLY A 416 -37.41 -13.68 -25.47
C GLY A 416 -36.16 -13.73 -24.57
N ALA A 417 -35.68 -12.57 -24.10
CA ALA A 417 -34.49 -12.42 -23.27
C ALA A 417 -33.25 -13.20 -23.78
N PRO A 418 -32.83 -13.02 -25.05
CA PRO A 418 -31.72 -13.78 -25.64
C PRO A 418 -30.41 -13.59 -24.87
N SER A 419 -29.66 -14.69 -24.72
CA SER A 419 -28.30 -14.72 -24.15
C SER A 419 -27.25 -14.25 -25.17
N VAL A 420 -25.97 -14.29 -24.78
CA VAL A 420 -24.83 -14.06 -25.70
C VAL A 420 -24.56 -15.34 -26.51
N PRO A 421 -24.64 -15.33 -27.86
CA PRO A 421 -24.19 -16.45 -28.68
C PRO A 421 -22.69 -16.75 -28.54
N ASP A 422 -22.29 -18.04 -28.63
CA ASP A 422 -20.89 -18.46 -28.55
C ASP A 422 -19.98 -17.83 -29.63
N GLU A 423 -20.54 -17.50 -30.79
CA GLU A 423 -19.85 -16.87 -31.94
C GLU A 423 -19.95 -15.33 -31.94
N SER A 424 -20.36 -14.70 -30.83
CA SER A 424 -20.53 -13.24 -30.75
C SER A 424 -19.23 -12.47 -30.99
N ALA A 425 -19.36 -11.29 -31.60
CA ALA A 425 -18.26 -10.34 -31.70
C ALA A 425 -17.75 -9.98 -30.29
N ARG A 426 -16.43 -9.98 -30.12
CA ARG A 426 -15.79 -9.71 -28.83
C ARG A 426 -15.49 -8.22 -28.70
N PHE A 427 -15.65 -7.70 -27.49
CA PHE A 427 -15.23 -6.33 -27.17
C PHE A 427 -13.72 -6.18 -27.39
N VAL A 428 -13.31 -5.14 -28.13
CA VAL A 428 -11.89 -4.88 -28.45
C VAL A 428 -11.33 -3.72 -27.63
N ARG A 429 -12.05 -2.60 -27.55
CA ARG A 429 -11.62 -1.40 -26.82
C ARG A 429 -12.76 -0.37 -26.67
N LEU A 430 -12.61 0.51 -25.69
CA LEU A 430 -13.39 1.74 -25.55
C LEU A 430 -12.63 2.92 -26.18
N GLU A 431 -13.29 3.73 -26.99
CA GLU A 431 -12.80 5.01 -27.55
C GLU A 431 -13.47 6.16 -26.81
N VAL A 432 -12.70 6.98 -26.07
CA VAL A 432 -13.23 8.18 -25.39
C VAL A 432 -12.69 9.43 -26.07
N SER A 433 -13.57 10.41 -26.30
CA SER A 433 -13.22 11.71 -26.88
C SER A 433 -13.96 12.85 -26.17
N PRO A 434 -13.34 14.02 -25.93
CA PRO A 434 -11.92 14.32 -26.16
C PRO A 434 -10.98 13.46 -25.30
N THR A 435 -9.72 13.30 -25.73
CA THR A 435 -8.72 12.47 -25.05
C THR A 435 -7.98 13.20 -23.93
N GLU A 436 -8.15 14.52 -23.83
CA GLU A 436 -7.66 15.42 -22.77
C GLU A 436 -8.62 16.62 -22.73
N VAL A 437 -8.90 17.15 -21.55
CA VAL A 437 -9.68 18.39 -21.36
C VAL A 437 -8.83 19.40 -20.60
N VAL A 438 -8.66 20.60 -21.16
CA VAL A 438 -8.03 21.73 -20.48
C VAL A 438 -9.05 22.86 -20.43
N PHE A 439 -9.51 23.21 -19.23
CA PHE A 439 -10.48 24.27 -18.99
C PHE A 439 -9.81 25.64 -18.90
N ALA A 440 -10.51 26.68 -19.33
CA ALA A 440 -10.05 28.07 -19.24
C ALA A 440 -10.57 28.81 -17.98
N THR A 441 -11.68 28.34 -17.40
CA THR A 441 -12.34 28.95 -16.24
C THR A 441 -12.99 27.88 -15.37
N GLU A 442 -13.21 28.20 -14.09
CA GLU A 442 -14.10 27.43 -13.22
C GLU A 442 -15.52 27.32 -13.81
N ALA A 443 -16.24 26.26 -13.44
CA ALA A 443 -17.57 25.90 -13.92
C ALA A 443 -17.72 25.72 -15.46
N ALA A 444 -16.64 25.80 -16.24
CA ALA A 444 -16.62 25.37 -17.63
C ALA A 444 -16.94 23.88 -17.73
N THR A 445 -17.60 23.48 -18.83
CA THR A 445 -18.02 22.10 -19.05
C THR A 445 -17.51 21.53 -20.37
N SER A 446 -17.34 20.21 -20.41
CA SER A 446 -16.90 19.47 -21.59
C SER A 446 -17.61 18.12 -21.65
N GLN A 447 -18.13 17.74 -22.81
CA GLN A 447 -18.89 16.51 -22.98
C GLN A 447 -17.95 15.39 -23.45
N LEU A 448 -17.82 14.32 -22.65
CA LEU A 448 -17.22 13.08 -23.12
C LEU A 448 -18.18 12.32 -24.02
N ARG A 449 -17.62 11.64 -25.02
CA ARG A 449 -18.28 10.64 -25.84
C ARG A 449 -17.49 9.34 -25.74
N ALA A 450 -18.16 8.23 -25.46
CA ALA A 450 -17.58 6.90 -25.37
C ALA A 450 -18.13 6.01 -26.48
N VAL A 451 -17.25 5.37 -27.26
CA VAL A 451 -17.60 4.50 -28.39
C VAL A 451 -16.97 3.13 -28.19
N ALA A 452 -17.79 2.09 -28.10
CA ALA A 452 -17.32 0.71 -28.05
C ALA A 452 -16.95 0.24 -29.46
N VAL A 453 -15.89 -0.57 -29.56
CA VAL A 453 -15.47 -1.19 -30.82
C VAL A 453 -15.31 -2.69 -30.64
N TRP A 454 -15.86 -3.45 -31.58
CA TRP A 454 -16.00 -4.90 -31.55
C TRP A 454 -15.16 -5.59 -32.62
N SER A 455 -14.94 -6.90 -32.49
CA SER A 455 -14.04 -7.67 -33.35
C SER A 455 -14.53 -7.86 -34.79
N ASP A 456 -15.82 -7.65 -35.04
CA ASP A 456 -16.47 -7.66 -36.36
C ASP A 456 -16.40 -6.28 -37.07
N GLY A 457 -15.86 -5.25 -36.39
CA GLY A 457 -15.80 -3.88 -36.88
C GLY A 457 -17.02 -3.02 -36.55
N LEU A 458 -17.99 -3.54 -35.78
CA LEU A 458 -19.06 -2.74 -35.21
C LEU A 458 -18.49 -1.64 -34.31
N ARG A 459 -19.02 -0.42 -34.46
CA ARG A 459 -18.71 0.74 -33.63
C ARG A 459 -20.02 1.33 -33.15
N GLU A 460 -20.14 1.54 -31.84
CA GLU A 460 -21.41 1.92 -31.22
C GLU A 460 -21.17 2.99 -30.15
N ASP A 461 -21.99 4.04 -30.15
CA ASP A 461 -21.96 5.06 -29.11
C ASP A 461 -22.55 4.49 -27.82
N VAL A 462 -21.69 4.32 -26.82
CA VAL A 462 -22.02 3.73 -25.52
C VAL A 462 -21.93 4.75 -24.40
N THR A 463 -21.94 6.05 -24.73
CA THR A 463 -21.83 7.14 -23.74
C THR A 463 -22.87 7.01 -22.63
N ALA A 464 -24.13 6.72 -22.98
CA ALA A 464 -25.22 6.53 -22.01
C ALA A 464 -25.17 5.19 -21.25
N LEU A 465 -24.29 4.26 -21.63
CA LEU A 465 -24.06 2.97 -20.97
C LEU A 465 -22.76 2.93 -20.15
N THR A 466 -21.84 3.86 -20.42
CA THR A 466 -20.54 3.96 -19.77
C THR A 466 -20.69 4.45 -18.33
N ARG A 467 -19.93 3.88 -17.39
CA ARG A 467 -19.76 4.46 -16.05
C ARG A 467 -18.66 5.49 -16.11
N PHE A 468 -18.93 6.70 -15.62
CA PHE A 468 -17.95 7.77 -15.49
C PHE A 468 -17.71 8.04 -14.00
N GLU A 469 -16.45 8.06 -13.59
CA GLU A 469 -16.02 8.34 -12.22
C GLU A 469 -14.90 9.38 -12.28
N THR A 470 -14.90 10.36 -11.37
CA THR A 470 -13.76 11.29 -11.22
C THR A 470 -12.78 10.79 -10.19
N LYS A 471 -11.49 11.07 -10.38
CA LYS A 471 -10.44 10.78 -9.39
C LYS A 471 -10.32 11.81 -8.29
N ASP A 472 -10.76 13.04 -8.56
CA ASP A 472 -10.70 14.17 -7.63
C ASP A 472 -11.82 15.14 -8.02
N ASP A 473 -12.92 15.08 -7.26
CA ASP A 473 -14.11 15.90 -7.43
C ASP A 473 -13.89 17.36 -6.98
N ALA A 474 -12.83 17.65 -6.23
CA ALA A 474 -12.41 19.02 -5.92
C ALA A 474 -11.74 19.72 -7.13
N ILE A 475 -11.36 18.99 -8.19
CA ILE A 475 -10.80 19.53 -9.43
C ILE A 475 -11.82 19.46 -10.58
N ALA A 476 -12.46 18.30 -10.80
CA ALA A 476 -13.54 18.17 -11.76
C ALA A 476 -14.57 17.10 -11.37
N ASP A 477 -15.85 17.44 -11.52
CA ASP A 477 -16.97 16.51 -11.40
C ASP A 477 -17.38 15.96 -12.79
N VAL A 478 -18.03 14.80 -12.82
CA VAL A 478 -18.59 14.20 -14.04
C VAL A 478 -19.98 13.64 -13.80
N SER A 479 -20.95 14.12 -14.58
CA SER A 479 -22.30 13.57 -14.57
C SER A 479 -22.33 12.14 -15.15
N ALA A 480 -23.36 11.37 -14.81
CA ALA A 480 -23.58 10.04 -15.38
C ALA A 480 -23.58 10.03 -16.92
N ASN A 481 -23.92 11.12 -17.60
CA ASN A 481 -23.92 11.19 -19.07
C ASN A 481 -22.58 11.63 -19.68
N GLY A 482 -21.50 11.70 -18.89
CA GLY A 482 -20.16 12.08 -19.37
C GLY A 482 -19.92 13.59 -19.52
N LEU A 483 -20.86 14.44 -19.09
CA LEU A 483 -20.62 15.88 -19.00
C LEU A 483 -19.71 16.16 -17.79
N ILE A 484 -18.49 16.60 -18.06
CA ILE A 484 -17.48 17.04 -17.09
C ILE A 484 -17.74 18.52 -16.75
N ARG A 485 -17.53 18.89 -15.48
CA ARG A 485 -17.54 20.27 -15.00
C ARG A 485 -16.30 20.57 -14.16
N ALA A 486 -15.61 21.67 -14.45
CA ALA A 486 -14.52 22.16 -13.60
C ALA A 486 -15.05 22.64 -12.24
N THR A 487 -14.49 22.11 -11.15
CA THR A 487 -14.84 22.46 -9.75
C THR A 487 -13.70 23.21 -9.04
N GLY A 488 -12.44 22.96 -9.39
CA GLY A 488 -11.28 23.65 -8.81
C GLY A 488 -10.01 23.50 -9.64
N VAL A 489 -8.95 24.21 -9.24
CA VAL A 489 -7.68 24.26 -9.98
C VAL A 489 -6.77 23.07 -9.67
N GLY A 490 -6.07 22.56 -10.69
CA GLY A 490 -5.20 21.39 -10.61
C GLY A 490 -5.35 20.47 -11.83
N ASP A 491 -4.95 19.21 -11.68
CA ASP A 491 -5.26 18.15 -12.62
C ASP A 491 -5.80 16.88 -11.97
N THR A 492 -6.74 16.25 -12.66
CA THR A 492 -7.38 14.99 -12.30
C THR A 492 -7.63 14.15 -13.55
N HIS A 493 -8.29 12.99 -13.40
CA HIS A 493 -8.74 12.18 -14.52
C HIS A 493 -10.18 11.72 -14.34
N ILE A 494 -10.90 11.62 -15.45
CA ILE A 494 -12.20 10.98 -15.54
C ILE A 494 -12.04 9.58 -16.09
N ILE A 495 -12.49 8.59 -15.33
CA ILE A 495 -12.41 7.17 -15.63
C ILE A 495 -13.70 6.74 -16.31
N ALA A 496 -13.61 6.33 -17.57
CA ALA A 496 -14.72 5.79 -18.34
C ALA A 496 -14.62 4.26 -18.38
N THR A 497 -15.64 3.56 -17.88
CA THR A 497 -15.69 2.08 -17.85
C THR A 497 -16.91 1.55 -18.61
N TYR A 498 -16.67 0.68 -19.59
CA TYR A 498 -17.69 -0.05 -20.36
C TYR A 498 -17.13 -1.40 -20.80
N ASP A 499 -17.85 -2.51 -20.54
CA ASP A 499 -17.33 -3.87 -20.66
C ASP A 499 -15.93 -3.94 -19.99
N ASN A 500 -14.95 -4.63 -20.58
CA ASN A 500 -13.57 -4.69 -20.10
C ASN A 500 -12.76 -3.42 -20.43
N GLY A 501 -13.35 -2.45 -21.14
CA GLY A 501 -12.71 -1.19 -21.49
C GLY A 501 -12.73 -0.20 -20.33
N ILE A 502 -11.55 0.16 -19.87
CA ILE A 502 -11.33 1.25 -18.92
C ILE A 502 -10.43 2.26 -19.62
N VAL A 503 -10.83 3.54 -19.62
CA VAL A 503 -10.08 4.64 -20.24
C VAL A 503 -10.12 5.86 -19.34
N ALA A 504 -8.93 6.33 -18.94
CA ALA A 504 -8.78 7.57 -18.21
C ALA A 504 -8.56 8.77 -19.15
N THR A 505 -9.31 9.84 -18.92
CA THR A 505 -9.21 11.10 -19.66
C THR A 505 -8.67 12.19 -18.73
N PRO A 506 -7.48 12.78 -18.98
CA PRO A 506 -6.95 13.86 -18.16
C PRO A 506 -7.81 15.11 -18.24
N VAL A 507 -8.03 15.75 -17.09
CA VAL A 507 -8.76 17.01 -16.95
C VAL A 507 -7.90 17.98 -16.17
N ILE A 508 -7.70 19.18 -16.72
CA ILE A 508 -6.85 20.23 -16.16
C ILE A 508 -7.66 21.53 -16.06
N LEU A 509 -7.60 22.19 -14.90
CA LEU A 509 -7.89 23.62 -14.78
C LEU A 509 -6.62 24.33 -14.26
N PRO A 510 -6.01 25.24 -15.03
CA PRO A 510 -4.74 25.85 -14.64
C PRO A 510 -4.79 26.61 -13.31
N VAL A 511 -3.73 26.46 -12.50
CA VAL A 511 -3.60 27.11 -11.18
C VAL A 511 -3.20 28.59 -11.25
N SER A 512 -2.75 29.06 -12.42
CA SER A 512 -2.47 30.47 -12.68
C SER A 512 -2.65 30.81 -14.16
N ASP A 513 -2.62 32.12 -14.47
CA ASP A 513 -2.71 32.63 -15.84
C ASP A 513 -1.43 32.41 -16.66
N LYS A 514 -0.33 31.96 -16.05
CA LYS A 514 0.95 31.65 -16.70
C LYS A 514 0.84 30.35 -17.50
N THR A 515 0.14 30.39 -18.62
CA THR A 515 -0.05 29.25 -19.53
C THR A 515 0.21 29.65 -20.98
N GLY A 516 0.50 28.67 -21.85
CA GLY A 516 0.79 28.92 -23.25
C GLY A 516 1.93 29.92 -23.45
N GLU A 517 1.69 30.98 -24.22
CA GLU A 517 2.65 32.06 -24.49
C GLU A 517 3.00 32.92 -23.26
N ARG A 518 2.19 32.89 -22.19
CA ARG A 518 2.48 33.60 -20.92
C ARG A 518 3.33 32.79 -19.95
N TYR A 519 3.69 31.55 -20.30
CA TYR A 519 4.57 30.74 -19.48
C TYR A 519 6.01 31.28 -19.57
N PRO A 520 6.75 31.40 -18.45
CA PRO A 520 8.14 31.83 -18.48
C PRO A 520 9.02 30.86 -19.28
N ASP A 521 10.07 31.36 -19.92
CA ASP A 521 11.06 30.49 -20.55
C ASP A 521 11.88 29.74 -19.48
N ILE A 522 11.65 28.43 -19.37
CA ILE A 522 12.31 27.55 -18.41
C ILE A 522 13.26 26.64 -19.20
N PRO A 523 14.58 26.63 -18.91
CA PRO A 523 15.53 25.76 -19.59
C PRO A 523 15.19 24.27 -19.40
N THR A 524 15.09 23.54 -20.51
CA THR A 524 14.82 22.10 -20.55
C THR A 524 16.00 21.32 -21.16
N PRO A 525 17.15 21.20 -20.46
CA PRO A 525 18.37 20.60 -21.02
C PRO A 525 18.26 19.08 -21.26
N THR A 526 17.36 18.39 -20.55
CA THR A 526 17.09 16.95 -20.75
C THR A 526 15.66 16.71 -21.24
N ALA A 527 15.39 15.51 -21.73
CA ALA A 527 14.03 15.10 -22.10
C ALA A 527 13.07 15.07 -20.90
N ILE A 528 13.54 14.64 -19.72
CA ILE A 528 12.78 14.73 -18.45
C ILE A 528 12.28 16.15 -18.24
N ASP A 529 13.19 17.13 -18.34
CA ASP A 529 12.86 18.53 -18.09
C ASP A 529 11.81 19.04 -19.08
N ARG A 530 11.92 18.63 -20.35
CA ARG A 530 10.95 18.94 -21.41
C ARG A 530 9.56 18.44 -21.05
N HIS A 531 9.41 17.14 -20.79
CA HIS A 531 8.10 16.55 -20.49
C HIS A 531 7.49 17.10 -19.20
N VAL A 532 8.30 17.36 -18.17
CA VAL A 532 7.84 17.98 -16.92
C VAL A 532 7.39 19.42 -17.16
N VAL A 533 8.22 20.26 -17.80
CA VAL A 533 7.86 21.66 -18.11
C VAL A 533 6.66 21.75 -19.05
N ASP A 534 6.49 20.83 -19.99
CA ASP A 534 5.32 20.79 -20.88
C ASP A 534 4.02 20.51 -20.11
N LYS A 535 4.04 19.59 -19.14
CA LYS A 535 2.90 19.36 -18.21
C LYS A 535 2.66 20.58 -17.32
N LEU A 536 3.70 21.10 -16.67
CA LEU A 536 3.63 22.29 -15.81
C LEU A 536 3.11 23.53 -16.56
N ARG A 537 3.43 23.66 -17.87
CA ARG A 537 2.91 24.72 -18.76
C ARG A 537 1.41 24.62 -19.02
N LYS A 538 0.85 23.41 -19.11
CA LYS A 538 -0.61 23.22 -19.15
C LYS A 538 -1.27 23.56 -17.82
N LEU A 539 -0.63 23.17 -16.72
CA LEU A 539 -1.12 23.40 -15.35
C LEU A 539 -1.05 24.86 -14.89
N GLY A 540 -0.28 25.72 -15.55
CA GLY A 540 -0.01 27.07 -15.06
C GLY A 540 0.92 27.10 -13.82
N VAL A 541 1.69 26.04 -13.61
CA VAL A 541 2.63 25.88 -12.50
C VAL A 541 4.03 26.25 -12.98
N VAL A 542 4.71 27.18 -12.32
CA VAL A 542 6.13 27.47 -12.58
C VAL A 542 6.96 26.59 -11.65
N PRO A 543 7.99 25.86 -12.14
CA PRO A 543 8.88 25.12 -11.26
C PRO A 543 9.69 26.04 -10.34
N SER A 544 10.14 25.51 -9.21
CA SER A 544 11.05 26.24 -8.31
C SER A 544 12.41 26.53 -8.97
N GLU A 545 13.20 27.39 -8.33
CA GLU A 545 14.59 27.62 -8.72
C GLU A 545 15.46 26.35 -8.51
N LEU A 546 16.67 26.33 -9.05
CA LEU A 546 17.63 25.26 -8.76
C LEU A 546 18.06 25.29 -7.29
N CYS A 547 18.27 24.12 -6.70
CA CYS A 547 18.85 24.03 -5.35
C CYS A 547 20.33 24.46 -5.34
N SER A 548 20.82 24.89 -4.17
CA SER A 548 22.24 25.24 -3.99
C SER A 548 23.14 24.00 -4.10
N ASP A 549 24.45 24.20 -4.22
CA ASP A 549 25.39 23.10 -4.37
C ASP A 549 25.50 22.21 -3.11
N GLU A 550 25.29 22.78 -1.92
CA GLU A 550 25.19 22.05 -0.65
C GLU A 550 23.98 21.11 -0.66
N VAL A 551 22.81 21.62 -1.04
CA VAL A 551 21.55 20.85 -1.13
C VAL A 551 21.68 19.77 -2.20
N PHE A 552 22.18 20.11 -3.39
CA PHE A 552 22.43 19.14 -4.45
C PHE A 552 23.33 18.00 -3.98
N LEU A 553 24.50 18.33 -3.40
CA LEU A 553 25.49 17.35 -2.96
C LEU A 553 24.95 16.44 -1.85
N ARG A 554 24.21 17.01 -0.89
CA ARG A 554 23.51 16.26 0.16
C ARG A 554 22.51 15.29 -0.47
N ARG A 555 21.61 15.79 -1.32
CA ARG A 555 20.52 15.02 -1.93
C ARG A 555 21.05 13.85 -2.77
N VAL A 556 21.99 14.12 -3.66
CA VAL A 556 22.54 13.11 -4.58
C VAL A 556 23.42 12.09 -3.86
N GLY A 557 24.16 12.48 -2.81
CA GLY A 557 24.92 11.56 -1.96
C GLY A 557 24.01 10.61 -1.17
N LEU A 558 22.90 11.12 -0.64
CA LEU A 558 21.90 10.32 0.09
C LEU A 558 21.15 9.37 -0.84
N ASP A 559 20.72 9.82 -2.03
CA ASP A 559 19.91 8.97 -2.92
C ASP A 559 20.75 7.92 -3.66
N LEU A 560 21.93 8.29 -4.20
CA LEU A 560 22.77 7.35 -4.95
C LEU A 560 23.54 6.40 -4.03
N ALA A 561 24.09 6.89 -2.93
CA ALA A 561 25.05 6.16 -2.10
C ALA A 561 24.62 5.99 -0.63
N GLY A 562 23.41 6.42 -0.25
CA GLY A 562 22.91 6.31 1.12
C GLY A 562 23.80 7.03 2.14
N THR A 563 24.48 8.12 1.77
CA THR A 563 25.55 8.72 2.58
C THR A 563 25.48 10.24 2.63
N LEU A 564 25.87 10.83 3.76
CA LEU A 564 26.12 12.27 3.81
C LEU A 564 27.47 12.56 3.13
N PRO A 565 27.60 13.72 2.45
CA PRO A 565 28.90 14.20 2.02
C PRO A 565 29.72 14.66 3.23
N THR A 566 31.02 14.39 3.23
CA THR A 566 31.92 14.83 4.29
C THR A 566 32.17 16.35 4.24
N PRO A 567 32.56 17.00 5.36
CA PRO A 567 32.86 18.43 5.39
C PRO A 567 33.86 18.90 4.32
N ASP A 568 34.86 18.08 3.99
CA ASP A 568 35.86 18.42 2.97
C ASP A 568 35.33 18.25 1.54
N GLU A 569 34.50 17.23 1.28
CA GLU A 569 33.80 17.11 -0.01
C GLU A 569 32.88 18.30 -0.26
N ILE A 570 32.15 18.77 0.75
CA ILE A 570 31.28 19.94 0.63
C ILE A 570 32.11 21.18 0.30
N ARG A 571 33.19 21.44 1.04
CA ARG A 571 34.10 22.59 0.79
C ARG A 571 34.67 22.55 -0.62
N GLN A 572 35.17 21.40 -1.06
CA GLN A 572 35.74 21.23 -2.41
C GLN A 572 34.68 21.43 -3.50
N PHE A 573 33.49 20.86 -3.33
CA PHE A 573 32.41 20.92 -4.31
C PHE A 573 31.79 22.32 -4.44
N VAL A 574 31.65 23.05 -3.34
CA VAL A 574 31.18 24.45 -3.34
C VAL A 574 32.26 25.40 -3.89
N ALA A 575 33.55 25.12 -3.63
CA ALA A 575 34.67 25.87 -4.19
C ALA A 575 34.82 25.68 -5.71
N ASP A 576 34.60 24.47 -6.23
CA ASP A 576 34.63 24.18 -7.66
C ASP A 576 33.62 25.04 -8.44
N LYS A 577 34.07 25.65 -9.54
CA LYS A 577 33.29 26.52 -10.44
C LYS A 577 33.13 25.93 -11.84
N SER A 578 33.49 24.66 -12.04
CA SER A 578 33.27 23.93 -13.29
C SER A 578 31.78 23.71 -13.52
N ASP A 579 31.28 24.05 -14.72
CA ASP A 579 29.86 23.91 -15.07
C ASP A 579 29.36 22.45 -15.02
N ASP A 580 30.26 21.49 -15.22
CA ASP A 580 29.99 20.05 -15.24
C ASP A 580 30.21 19.35 -13.88
N LYS A 581 30.51 20.08 -12.80
CA LYS A 581 30.85 19.50 -11.49
C LYS A 581 29.74 18.59 -10.92
N ARG A 582 28.47 18.95 -11.17
CA ARG A 582 27.30 18.16 -10.75
C ARG A 582 27.26 16.81 -11.44
N ALA A 583 27.46 16.78 -12.76
CA ALA A 583 27.55 15.56 -13.56
C ALA A 583 28.77 14.69 -13.15
N LYS A 584 29.95 15.30 -12.98
CA LYS A 584 31.15 14.62 -12.47
C LYS A 584 30.92 13.95 -11.11
N LYS A 585 30.23 14.62 -10.19
CA LYS A 585 29.89 14.06 -8.87
C LYS A 585 28.88 12.92 -8.97
N ILE A 586 27.93 12.97 -9.90
CA ILE A 586 27.02 11.84 -10.19
C ILE A 586 27.81 10.61 -10.66
N GLU A 587 28.69 10.74 -11.65
CA GLU A 587 29.52 9.62 -12.12
C GLU A 587 30.39 9.02 -11.00
N GLU A 588 31.01 9.88 -10.20
CA GLU A 588 31.86 9.46 -9.08
C GLU A 588 31.06 8.69 -8.01
N LEU A 589 29.85 9.14 -7.67
CA LEU A 589 28.95 8.43 -6.75
C LEU A 589 28.48 7.07 -7.29
N LEU A 590 28.17 6.96 -8.59
CA LEU A 590 27.78 5.70 -9.26
C LEU A 590 28.90 4.63 -9.32
N LEU A 591 30.13 5.03 -8.98
CA LEU A 591 31.30 4.15 -8.89
C LEU A 591 31.68 3.78 -7.43
N ARG A 592 31.06 4.40 -6.41
CA ARG A 592 31.35 4.08 -5.00
C ARG A 592 30.84 2.68 -4.59
N PRO A 593 31.56 1.97 -3.71
CA PRO A 593 31.04 0.76 -3.04
C PRO A 593 29.72 1.00 -2.29
N ALA A 594 29.50 2.23 -1.81
CA ALA A 594 28.28 2.65 -1.16
C ALA A 594 27.04 2.63 -2.09
N TYR A 595 27.17 3.02 -3.36
CA TYR A 595 26.11 2.87 -4.37
C TYR A 595 25.72 1.39 -4.51
N VAL A 596 26.71 0.51 -4.70
CA VAL A 596 26.49 -0.94 -4.85
C VAL A 596 25.76 -1.50 -3.63
N THR A 597 26.23 -1.17 -2.43
CA THR A 597 25.64 -1.64 -1.16
C THR A 597 24.20 -1.17 -0.99
N TRP A 598 23.94 0.12 -1.25
CA TRP A 598 22.62 0.73 -1.08
C TRP A 598 21.59 0.15 -2.05
N TRP A 599 21.91 0.08 -3.35
CA TRP A 599 20.99 -0.48 -4.34
C TRP A 599 20.83 -1.99 -4.23
N THR A 600 21.85 -2.72 -3.74
CA THR A 600 21.69 -4.13 -3.31
C THR A 600 20.64 -4.27 -2.23
N ALA A 601 20.64 -3.40 -1.21
CA ALA A 601 19.65 -3.44 -0.15
C ALA A 601 18.23 -3.18 -0.70
N ARG A 602 18.06 -2.19 -1.59
CA ARG A 602 16.77 -1.88 -2.24
C ARG A 602 16.25 -3.02 -3.12
N LEU A 603 17.09 -3.63 -3.95
CA LEU A 603 16.70 -4.79 -4.77
C LEU A 603 16.42 -6.05 -3.91
N CYS A 604 17.12 -6.22 -2.80
CA CYS A 604 16.81 -7.28 -1.83
C CYS A 604 15.47 -7.03 -1.10
N ASP A 605 15.06 -5.77 -0.91
CA ASP A 605 13.72 -5.43 -0.40
C ASP A 605 12.65 -5.85 -1.41
N LEU A 606 12.72 -5.33 -2.64
CA LEU A 606 11.78 -5.61 -3.74
C LEU A 606 11.61 -7.12 -3.99
N THR A 607 12.72 -7.86 -4.01
CA THR A 607 12.71 -9.30 -4.31
C THR A 607 12.44 -10.19 -3.09
N GLY A 608 12.39 -9.62 -1.88
CA GLY A 608 12.02 -10.33 -0.65
C GLY A 608 13.10 -11.30 -0.11
N SER A 609 14.37 -10.88 -0.11
CA SER A 609 15.47 -11.68 0.46
C SER A 609 15.39 -11.73 2.00
N ASN A 610 14.80 -12.80 2.54
CA ASN A 610 14.75 -13.11 3.97
C ASN A 610 14.96 -14.62 4.25
N ALA A 611 15.88 -14.95 5.16
CA ALA A 611 16.15 -16.31 5.61
C ALA A 611 14.94 -17.02 6.27
N GLY A 612 13.94 -16.30 6.75
CA GLY A 612 12.76 -16.86 7.38
C GLY A 612 11.89 -17.70 6.42
N TYR A 613 11.60 -17.22 5.20
CA TYR A 613 10.77 -17.97 4.23
C TYR A 613 11.56 -19.11 3.60
N LEU A 614 12.90 -19.01 3.66
CA LEU A 614 13.82 -20.08 3.31
C LEU A 614 13.90 -21.14 4.43
N GLY A 615 13.04 -21.09 5.46
CA GLY A 615 13.00 -22.04 6.58
C GLY A 615 12.73 -23.51 6.18
N GLY A 616 12.18 -23.74 4.99
CA GLY A 616 12.08 -25.07 4.35
C GLY A 616 13.40 -25.60 3.80
N THR A 617 14.46 -24.78 3.78
CA THR A 617 15.85 -25.17 3.56
C THR A 617 16.57 -25.37 4.90
N GLU A 618 17.42 -26.37 4.95
CA GLU A 618 18.28 -26.65 6.10
C GLU A 618 19.47 -25.67 6.23
N MET A 619 19.61 -24.70 5.31
CA MET A 619 20.72 -23.74 5.18
C MET A 619 20.27 -22.28 5.01
N ALA A 620 19.07 -21.95 5.52
CA ALA A 620 18.34 -20.71 5.23
C ALA A 620 19.15 -19.39 5.36
N GLN A 621 20.03 -19.28 6.36
CA GLN A 621 20.90 -18.10 6.54
C GLN A 621 21.90 -17.95 5.40
N THR A 622 22.59 -19.05 5.07
CA THR A 622 23.57 -19.12 3.98
C THR A 622 22.89 -18.82 2.64
N THR A 623 21.68 -19.36 2.42
CA THR A 623 20.87 -19.11 1.21
C THR A 623 20.47 -17.64 1.06
N ALA A 624 20.06 -16.96 2.14
CA ALA A 624 19.77 -15.52 2.11
C ALA A 624 21.02 -14.65 1.89
N ALA A 625 22.16 -15.04 2.48
CA ALA A 625 23.44 -14.36 2.23
C ALA A 625 23.85 -14.48 0.75
N GLN A 626 23.71 -15.67 0.16
CA GLN A 626 23.99 -15.90 -1.27
C GLN A 626 23.08 -15.09 -2.19
N TRP A 627 21.79 -14.99 -1.88
CA TRP A 627 20.84 -14.16 -2.62
C TRP A 627 21.34 -12.72 -2.68
N ARG A 628 21.68 -12.15 -1.52
CA ARG A 628 22.27 -10.82 -1.45
C ARG A 628 23.55 -10.72 -2.29
N SER A 629 24.53 -11.60 -2.10
CA SER A 629 25.80 -11.55 -2.84
C SER A 629 25.62 -11.70 -4.36
N TRP A 630 24.64 -12.49 -4.80
CA TRP A 630 24.24 -12.61 -6.20
C TRP A 630 23.75 -11.25 -6.73
N ILE A 631 22.80 -10.59 -6.04
CA ILE A 631 22.32 -9.25 -6.40
C ILE A 631 23.46 -8.23 -6.38
N GLU A 632 24.27 -8.24 -5.32
CA GLU A 632 25.38 -7.31 -5.08
C GLU A 632 26.36 -7.29 -6.26
N ARG A 633 26.68 -8.47 -6.79
CA ARG A 633 27.53 -8.61 -7.96
C ARG A 633 26.88 -8.10 -9.24
N ARG A 634 25.57 -8.30 -9.46
CA ARG A 634 24.87 -7.74 -10.63
C ARG A 634 24.81 -6.21 -10.58
N VAL A 635 24.63 -5.61 -9.38
CA VAL A 635 24.68 -4.15 -9.20
C VAL A 635 26.11 -3.62 -9.41
N GLN A 636 27.13 -4.33 -8.91
CA GLN A 636 28.53 -3.98 -9.10
C GLN A 636 28.93 -3.97 -10.59
N ASP A 637 28.63 -5.06 -11.29
CA ASP A 637 28.96 -5.26 -12.70
C ASP A 637 27.98 -4.55 -13.66
N ASN A 638 26.98 -3.84 -13.12
CA ASN A 638 25.93 -3.12 -13.86
C ASN A 638 25.19 -4.01 -14.88
N VAL A 639 24.82 -5.22 -14.46
CA VAL A 639 24.03 -6.15 -15.29
C VAL A 639 22.61 -5.60 -15.44
N GLY A 640 22.10 -5.61 -16.68
CA GLY A 640 20.77 -5.10 -17.00
C GLY A 640 19.64 -5.77 -16.22
N TRP A 641 18.60 -5.00 -15.89
CA TRP A 641 17.44 -5.48 -15.13
C TRP A 641 16.69 -6.61 -15.85
N ASP A 642 16.74 -6.66 -17.18
CA ASP A 642 16.28 -7.79 -18.01
C ASP A 642 16.94 -9.12 -17.61
N LYS A 643 18.27 -9.12 -17.48
CA LYS A 643 19.09 -10.29 -17.15
C LYS A 643 19.03 -10.65 -15.68
N ILE A 644 18.94 -9.64 -14.81
CA ILE A 644 18.65 -9.85 -13.38
C ILE A 644 17.30 -10.56 -13.24
N SER A 645 16.24 -10.02 -13.85
CA SER A 645 14.89 -10.58 -13.78
C SER A 645 14.80 -11.96 -14.41
N SER A 646 15.35 -12.16 -15.61
CA SER A 646 15.44 -13.47 -16.27
C SER A 646 16.17 -14.50 -15.41
N GLY A 647 17.30 -14.10 -14.80
CA GLY A 647 18.10 -14.90 -13.90
C GLY A 647 17.39 -15.30 -12.60
N MET A 648 16.26 -14.66 -12.26
CA MET A 648 15.39 -15.04 -11.13
C MET A 648 14.16 -15.81 -11.63
N ILE A 649 13.46 -15.30 -12.65
CA ILE A 649 12.21 -15.84 -13.18
C ILE A 649 12.43 -17.23 -13.75
N LEU A 650 13.44 -17.43 -14.61
CA LEU A 650 13.75 -18.71 -15.25
C LEU A 650 14.63 -19.63 -14.38
N ALA A 651 14.96 -19.22 -13.15
CA ALA A 651 15.93 -19.94 -12.33
C ALA A 651 15.57 -21.42 -12.09
N ARG A 652 16.61 -22.26 -12.09
CA ARG A 652 16.61 -23.70 -11.81
C ARG A 652 17.82 -24.02 -10.93
N SER A 653 17.73 -25.05 -10.09
CA SER A 653 18.84 -25.40 -9.19
C SER A 653 19.97 -26.18 -9.85
N ARG A 654 19.66 -27.11 -10.78
CA ARG A 654 20.66 -27.83 -11.56
C ARG A 654 20.95 -27.13 -12.87
N ARG A 655 22.20 -27.23 -13.35
CA ARG A 655 22.58 -26.89 -14.72
C ARG A 655 22.06 -27.96 -15.70
N ASN A 656 21.91 -27.61 -16.97
CA ASN A 656 21.46 -28.55 -18.00
C ASN A 656 22.42 -29.77 -18.07
N GLY A 657 21.85 -30.97 -18.02
CA GLY A 657 22.60 -32.24 -17.98
C GLY A 657 23.24 -32.61 -16.64
N GLN A 658 23.20 -31.76 -15.62
CA GLN A 658 23.83 -32.02 -14.32
C GLN A 658 23.04 -33.06 -13.51
N SER A 659 23.72 -34.12 -13.07
CA SER A 659 23.13 -35.13 -12.19
C SER A 659 22.88 -34.57 -10.78
N TYR A 660 21.95 -35.18 -10.04
CA TYR A 660 21.70 -34.80 -8.65
C TYR A 660 22.95 -34.95 -7.76
N GLN A 661 23.83 -35.92 -8.06
CA GLN A 661 25.07 -36.14 -7.32
C GLN A 661 26.06 -34.98 -7.50
N GLU A 662 26.24 -34.51 -8.74
CA GLU A 662 27.10 -33.36 -9.05
C GLU A 662 26.52 -32.07 -8.45
N PHE A 663 25.19 -31.90 -8.52
CA PHE A 663 24.48 -30.77 -7.92
C PHE A 663 24.73 -30.68 -6.40
N ILE A 664 24.54 -31.76 -5.64
CA ILE A 664 24.78 -31.71 -4.19
C ILE A 664 26.27 -31.59 -3.83
N ALA A 665 27.17 -32.10 -4.68
CA ALA A 665 28.61 -31.94 -4.49
C ALA A 665 29.04 -30.47 -4.68
N GLU A 666 28.52 -29.81 -5.72
CA GLU A 666 28.72 -28.39 -6.00
C GLU A 666 28.07 -27.50 -4.94
N GLN A 667 26.77 -27.65 -4.66
CA GLN A 667 26.09 -26.83 -3.66
C GLN A 667 26.67 -27.01 -2.25
N SER A 668 27.23 -28.16 -1.89
CA SER A 668 27.89 -28.31 -0.58
C SER A 668 29.26 -27.59 -0.49
N GLN A 669 29.78 -27.02 -1.58
CA GLN A 669 30.92 -26.09 -1.51
C GLN A 669 30.52 -24.73 -0.90
N LEU A 670 29.23 -24.38 -0.85
CA LEU A 670 28.71 -23.11 -0.32
C LEU A 670 29.13 -22.79 1.13
N THR A 671 29.47 -23.79 1.93
CA THR A 671 29.86 -23.61 3.35
C THR A 671 31.31 -24.01 3.61
N ARG A 672 32.10 -24.29 2.57
CA ARG A 672 33.52 -24.61 2.73
C ARG A 672 34.29 -23.34 3.06
N LYS A 673 35.35 -23.48 3.85
CA LYS A 673 36.30 -22.38 4.11
C LYS A 673 37.28 -22.21 2.96
N ASP A 674 37.76 -23.34 2.44
CA ASP A 674 38.66 -23.42 1.30
C ASP A 674 37.83 -23.71 0.04
N ASP A 675 38.03 -22.92 -1.01
CA ASP A 675 37.28 -23.01 -2.29
C ASP A 675 35.74 -22.98 -2.12
N PRO A 676 35.17 -21.89 -1.56
CA PRO A 676 33.73 -21.72 -1.48
C PRO A 676 33.12 -21.51 -2.87
N LEU A 677 31.93 -22.07 -3.11
CA LEU A 677 31.22 -21.89 -4.37
C LEU A 677 30.89 -20.41 -4.61
N ASP A 678 31.43 -19.85 -5.70
CA ASP A 678 31.02 -18.52 -6.16
C ASP A 678 29.61 -18.57 -6.75
N VAL A 679 28.62 -18.24 -5.90
CA VAL A 679 27.23 -18.04 -6.30
C VAL A 679 27.03 -16.79 -7.14
N ALA A 680 27.92 -15.81 -7.01
CA ALA A 680 27.83 -14.53 -7.68
C ALA A 680 28.37 -14.60 -9.12
N ALA A 681 28.98 -15.72 -9.52
CA ALA A 681 29.38 -16.01 -10.90
C ALA A 681 28.28 -15.66 -11.93
N ALA A 682 28.71 -15.12 -13.08
CA ALA A 682 27.80 -14.55 -14.08
C ALA A 682 26.89 -15.58 -14.76
N ASP A 683 27.31 -16.84 -14.82
CA ASP A 683 26.57 -17.96 -15.43
C ASP A 683 25.48 -18.56 -14.51
N ARG A 684 25.35 -18.09 -13.27
CA ARG A 684 24.39 -18.64 -12.29
C ARG A 684 23.09 -17.85 -12.24
N SER A 685 21.98 -18.60 -12.27
CA SER A 685 20.64 -18.12 -11.91
C SER A 685 20.45 -18.08 -10.38
N LEU A 686 19.39 -17.41 -9.91
CA LEU A 686 19.03 -17.29 -8.49
C LEU A 686 17.75 -18.10 -8.17
N PRO A 687 17.86 -19.43 -7.92
CA PRO A 687 16.71 -20.26 -7.57
C PRO A 687 16.08 -19.91 -6.21
N HIS A 688 16.80 -19.16 -5.37
CA HIS A 688 16.40 -18.82 -3.99
C HIS A 688 15.10 -18.01 -3.92
N PHE A 689 14.76 -17.26 -4.96
CA PHE A 689 13.47 -16.59 -5.10
C PHE A 689 12.29 -17.58 -5.02
N TRP A 690 12.40 -18.74 -5.68
CA TRP A 690 11.35 -19.77 -5.73
C TRP A 690 11.39 -20.75 -4.54
N PHE A 691 12.38 -20.65 -3.65
CA PHE A 691 12.45 -21.46 -2.42
C PHE A 691 11.65 -20.88 -1.24
N ARG A 692 11.13 -19.66 -1.36
CA ARG A 692 10.35 -19.01 -0.29
C ARG A 692 9.07 -19.80 0.00
N SER A 693 8.80 -20.10 1.28
CA SER A 693 7.65 -20.89 1.71
C SER A 693 6.29 -20.22 1.50
N ASN A 694 6.26 -18.91 1.24
CA ASN A 694 5.07 -18.16 0.82
C ASN A 694 4.88 -18.12 -0.71
N LEU A 695 5.75 -18.81 -1.48
CA LEU A 695 5.65 -19.06 -2.93
C LEU A 695 5.60 -20.57 -3.25
N ALA A 696 4.99 -21.36 -2.38
CA ALA A 696 4.89 -22.80 -2.55
C ALA A 696 3.89 -23.17 -3.67
N GLN A 697 2.78 -22.43 -3.78
CA GLN A 697 1.70 -22.69 -4.73
C GLN A 697 1.90 -21.95 -6.06
N PRO A 698 1.39 -22.49 -7.20
CA PRO A 698 1.45 -21.81 -8.50
C PRO A 698 0.83 -20.41 -8.48
N LYS A 699 -0.31 -20.22 -7.79
CA LYS A 699 -0.97 -18.92 -7.69
C LYS A 699 -0.14 -17.87 -6.94
N GLU A 700 0.54 -18.27 -5.87
CA GLU A 700 1.44 -17.40 -5.09
C GLU A 700 2.61 -16.91 -5.95
N LYS A 701 3.12 -17.79 -6.83
CA LYS A 701 4.17 -17.46 -7.80
C LYS A 701 3.68 -16.46 -8.86
N ALA A 702 2.45 -16.63 -9.34
CA ALA A 702 1.83 -15.72 -10.31
C ALA A 702 1.64 -14.32 -9.71
N LEU A 703 1.07 -14.23 -8.51
CA LEU A 703 0.93 -12.98 -7.75
C LEU A 703 2.28 -12.31 -7.51
N ALA A 704 3.27 -13.05 -7.01
CA ALA A 704 4.59 -12.49 -6.72
C ALA A 704 5.35 -12.02 -7.96
N LEU A 705 5.13 -12.63 -9.13
CA LEU A 705 5.67 -12.13 -10.39
C LEU A 705 4.98 -10.82 -10.81
N GLY A 706 3.64 -10.76 -10.68
CA GLY A 706 2.86 -9.54 -10.90
C GLY A 706 3.37 -8.35 -10.06
N TYR A 707 3.46 -8.51 -8.73
CA TYR A 707 4.02 -7.50 -7.84
C TYR A 707 5.47 -7.16 -8.17
N THR A 708 6.37 -8.15 -8.12
CA THR A 708 7.82 -7.92 -8.11
C THR A 708 8.33 -7.38 -9.46
N PHE A 709 7.83 -7.93 -10.57
CA PHE A 709 8.39 -7.68 -11.89
C PHE A 709 7.46 -6.91 -12.83
N MET A 710 6.14 -6.90 -12.59
CA MET A 710 5.20 -6.15 -13.46
C MET A 710 4.64 -4.88 -12.81
N GLY A 711 4.69 -4.76 -11.48
CA GLY A 711 3.99 -3.70 -10.75
C GLY A 711 2.46 -3.83 -10.83
N VAL A 712 1.94 -5.02 -11.17
CA VAL A 712 0.51 -5.28 -11.36
C VAL A 712 -0.04 -6.08 -10.19
N ARG A 713 -1.13 -5.62 -9.60
CA ARG A 713 -1.83 -6.29 -8.50
C ARG A 713 -2.87 -7.25 -9.07
N LEU A 714 -2.67 -8.54 -8.87
CA LEU A 714 -3.49 -9.60 -9.49
C LEU A 714 -4.45 -10.28 -8.49
N ASP A 715 -4.42 -9.93 -7.21
CA ASP A 715 -5.15 -10.61 -6.13
C ASP A 715 -6.66 -10.51 -6.28
N CYS A 716 -7.19 -9.36 -6.71
CA CYS A 716 -8.61 -9.23 -7.02
C CYS A 716 -9.05 -10.17 -8.15
N ALA A 717 -8.14 -10.47 -9.09
CA ALA A 717 -8.39 -11.40 -10.19
C ALA A 717 -8.40 -12.88 -9.75
N GLU A 718 -7.98 -13.23 -8.53
CA GLU A 718 -8.15 -14.60 -8.01
C GLU A 718 -9.64 -14.96 -7.82
N CYS A 719 -10.44 -13.99 -7.36
CA CYS A 719 -11.83 -14.24 -6.93
C CYS A 719 -12.88 -13.70 -7.91
N HIS A 720 -12.66 -12.53 -8.52
CA HIS A 720 -13.60 -11.86 -9.42
C HIS A 720 -12.84 -11.09 -10.53
N LYS A 721 -13.51 -10.37 -11.43
CA LYS A 721 -12.83 -9.50 -12.43
C LYS A 721 -12.21 -8.29 -11.71
N HIS A 722 -10.97 -7.90 -12.05
CA HIS A 722 -10.28 -6.78 -11.38
C HIS A 722 -11.05 -5.46 -11.54
N PRO A 723 -11.37 -4.73 -10.45
CA PRO A 723 -12.26 -3.55 -10.52
C PRO A 723 -11.71 -2.46 -11.44
N PHE A 724 -10.40 -2.22 -11.37
CA PHE A 724 -9.70 -1.11 -12.04
C PHE A 724 -8.82 -1.58 -13.22
N ASP A 725 -8.98 -2.83 -13.68
CA ASP A 725 -8.23 -3.41 -14.81
C ASP A 725 -9.10 -4.34 -15.67
N GLN A 726 -8.56 -4.81 -16.79
CA GLN A 726 -9.15 -5.79 -17.69
C GLN A 726 -9.01 -7.25 -17.23
N TRP A 727 -8.23 -7.56 -16.19
CA TRP A 727 -7.95 -8.95 -15.79
C TRP A 727 -9.18 -9.67 -15.24
N SER A 728 -9.61 -10.74 -15.92
CA SER A 728 -10.66 -11.63 -15.42
C SER A 728 -10.10 -12.75 -14.54
N LYS A 729 -11.01 -13.44 -13.83
CA LYS A 729 -10.69 -14.67 -13.10
C LYS A 729 -10.11 -15.77 -14.00
N GLN A 730 -10.59 -15.86 -15.24
CA GLN A 730 -10.08 -16.82 -16.20
C GLN A 730 -8.68 -16.45 -16.69
N ASP A 731 -8.36 -15.16 -16.85
CA ASP A 731 -7.00 -14.72 -17.17
C ASP A 731 -6.03 -15.07 -16.05
N PHE A 732 -6.37 -14.81 -14.78
CA PHE A 732 -5.54 -15.17 -13.65
C PHE A 732 -5.31 -16.70 -13.52
N ALA A 733 -6.37 -17.50 -13.70
CA ALA A 733 -6.26 -18.95 -13.71
C ALA A 733 -5.35 -19.44 -14.86
N SER A 734 -5.54 -18.92 -16.07
CA SER A 734 -4.76 -19.28 -17.26
C SER A 734 -3.31 -18.79 -17.19
N PHE A 735 -3.03 -17.69 -16.48
CA PHE A 735 -1.69 -17.18 -16.19
C PHE A 735 -0.98 -18.00 -15.09
N THR A 736 -1.75 -18.54 -14.14
CA THR A 736 -1.23 -19.41 -13.08
C THR A 736 -0.65 -20.73 -13.64
N GLU A 737 -1.11 -21.19 -14.80
CA GLU A 737 -0.62 -22.41 -15.45
C GLU A 737 0.87 -22.38 -15.82
N PHE A 738 1.44 -21.19 -16.07
CA PHE A 738 2.88 -21.02 -16.28
C PHE A 738 3.75 -21.50 -15.10
N PHE A 739 3.17 -21.62 -13.90
CA PHE A 739 3.87 -21.98 -12.67
C PHE A 739 3.57 -23.41 -12.18
N THR A 740 2.61 -24.13 -12.76
CA THR A 740 2.14 -25.42 -12.23
C THR A 740 3.19 -26.53 -12.29
N ARG A 741 4.08 -26.50 -13.30
CA ARG A 741 5.24 -27.41 -13.43
C ARG A 741 6.48 -26.96 -12.65
N VAL A 742 6.52 -25.73 -12.09
CA VAL A 742 7.68 -25.20 -11.36
C VAL A 742 7.64 -25.70 -9.92
N LYS A 743 8.45 -26.71 -9.58
CA LYS A 743 8.46 -27.37 -8.26
C LYS A 743 9.65 -26.95 -7.40
N SER A 744 9.43 -26.99 -6.09
CA SER A 744 10.45 -26.85 -5.05
C SER A 744 10.45 -28.12 -4.21
N GLY A 745 11.58 -28.83 -4.11
CA GLY A 745 11.65 -30.09 -3.37
C GLY A 745 12.80 -30.99 -3.82
N VAL A 746 12.47 -32.22 -4.21
CA VAL A 746 13.40 -33.23 -4.72
C VAL A 746 12.76 -33.86 -5.95
N ALA A 747 13.44 -33.80 -7.10
CA ALA A 747 12.93 -34.37 -8.33
C ALA A 747 12.89 -35.91 -8.27
N THR A 748 12.09 -36.54 -9.12
CA THR A 748 11.81 -37.98 -9.05
C THR A 748 13.06 -38.85 -9.23
N ASP A 749 14.01 -38.41 -10.07
CA ASP A 749 15.32 -39.05 -10.27
C ASP A 749 16.23 -38.96 -9.03
N ALA A 750 16.12 -37.87 -8.27
CA ALA A 750 16.96 -37.59 -7.10
C ALA A 750 16.52 -38.34 -5.84
N LYS A 751 15.25 -38.75 -5.71
CA LYS A 751 14.65 -39.27 -4.45
C LYS A 751 15.50 -40.34 -3.76
N ALA A 752 15.92 -41.38 -4.48
CA ALA A 752 16.69 -42.49 -3.90
C ALA A 752 18.07 -42.03 -3.37
N LEU A 753 18.74 -41.13 -4.09
CA LEU A 753 20.04 -40.59 -3.67
C LEU A 753 19.90 -39.56 -2.54
N PHE A 754 18.85 -38.74 -2.55
CA PHE A 754 18.49 -37.83 -1.46
C PHE A 754 18.31 -38.60 -0.15
N GLU A 755 17.47 -39.65 -0.16
CA GLU A 755 17.18 -40.46 1.02
C GLU A 755 18.41 -41.23 1.51
N THR A 756 19.17 -41.84 0.59
CA THR A 756 20.42 -42.54 0.93
C THR A 756 21.45 -41.59 1.55
N THR A 757 21.59 -40.39 1.00
CA THR A 757 22.52 -39.37 1.52
C THR A 757 22.06 -38.86 2.89
N ARG A 758 20.77 -38.51 3.05
CA ARG A 758 20.18 -38.10 4.33
C ARG A 758 20.40 -39.15 5.42
N ASN A 759 20.12 -40.42 5.14
CA ASN A 759 20.24 -41.50 6.11
C ASN A 759 21.69 -41.70 6.57
N LYS A 760 22.69 -41.50 5.68
CA LYS A 760 24.12 -41.54 6.02
C LYS A 760 24.58 -40.41 6.95
N LEU A 761 23.81 -39.34 7.14
CA LEU A 761 24.15 -38.24 8.05
C LEU A 761 23.84 -38.54 9.52
N GLY A 762 23.19 -39.68 9.82
CA GLY A 762 22.97 -40.16 11.18
C GLY A 762 21.90 -39.41 11.98
N VAL A 763 21.01 -38.66 11.32
CA VAL A 763 19.82 -38.07 11.97
C VAL A 763 18.79 -39.20 12.18
N PRO A 764 18.43 -39.58 13.43
CA PRO A 764 17.49 -40.66 13.66
C PRO A 764 16.09 -40.25 13.21
N VAL A 765 15.40 -41.10 12.44
CA VAL A 765 14.03 -40.84 11.94
C VAL A 765 13.03 -40.52 13.07
N LYS A 766 13.28 -41.02 14.28
CA LYS A 766 12.45 -40.77 15.48
C LYS A 766 12.80 -39.49 16.26
N LEU A 767 13.83 -38.74 15.85
CA LEU A 767 14.30 -37.49 16.47
C LEU A 767 14.51 -36.37 15.43
N ASP A 768 13.79 -36.43 14.32
CA ASP A 768 14.00 -35.60 13.14
C ASP A 768 13.37 -34.19 13.25
N THR A 769 13.84 -33.39 14.22
CA THR A 769 13.44 -31.98 14.33
C THR A 769 14.22 -31.10 13.33
N ALA A 770 13.59 -30.04 12.84
CA ALA A 770 14.23 -29.12 11.90
C ALA A 770 15.53 -28.48 12.46
N ALA A 771 15.62 -28.26 13.77
CA ALA A 771 16.82 -27.76 14.43
C ALA A 771 17.98 -28.78 14.38
N LEU A 772 17.71 -30.04 14.71
CA LEU A 772 18.72 -31.11 14.69
C LEU A 772 19.20 -31.45 13.27
N ARG A 773 18.32 -31.36 12.25
CA ARG A 773 18.72 -31.42 10.83
C ARG A 773 19.71 -30.31 10.49
N ARG A 774 19.34 -29.04 10.75
CA ARG A 774 20.19 -27.87 10.47
C ARG A 774 21.56 -27.99 11.12
N GLN A 775 21.63 -28.35 12.40
CA GLN A 775 22.90 -28.53 13.12
C GLN A 775 23.75 -29.64 12.50
N SER A 776 23.12 -30.76 12.14
CA SER A 776 23.80 -31.92 11.53
C SER A 776 24.31 -31.59 10.12
N TYR A 777 23.52 -30.89 9.31
CA TYR A 777 23.88 -30.48 7.94
C TYR A 777 24.99 -29.42 7.97
N MET A 778 24.93 -28.44 8.88
CA MET A 778 26.02 -27.48 9.11
C MET A 778 27.34 -28.17 9.46
N ARG A 779 27.34 -29.12 10.41
CA ARG A 779 28.54 -29.88 10.77
C ARG A 779 29.12 -30.63 9.56
N VAL A 780 28.30 -31.41 8.88
CA VAL A 780 28.71 -32.25 7.72
C VAL A 780 29.26 -31.39 6.57
N SER A 781 28.60 -30.26 6.28
CA SER A 781 28.98 -29.36 5.19
C SER A 781 30.27 -28.57 5.50
N VAL A 782 30.54 -28.26 6.78
CA VAL A 782 31.83 -27.69 7.24
C VAL A 782 32.98 -28.71 7.16
N GLU A 783 32.70 -30.01 7.34
CA GLU A 783 33.66 -31.10 7.09
C GLU A 783 33.90 -31.38 5.58
N GLY A 784 33.36 -30.53 4.68
CA GLY A 784 33.49 -30.65 3.22
C GLY A 784 32.65 -31.76 2.58
N ARG A 785 31.89 -32.53 3.38
CA ARG A 785 31.03 -33.63 2.93
C ARG A 785 29.72 -33.11 2.35
N SER A 786 29.19 -33.80 1.34
CA SER A 786 27.95 -33.38 0.68
C SER A 786 26.71 -33.60 1.54
N ILE A 787 25.79 -32.64 1.53
CA ILE A 787 24.47 -32.72 2.17
C ILE A 787 23.37 -32.82 1.09
N PRO A 788 22.21 -33.45 1.39
CA PRO A 788 21.14 -33.61 0.41
C PRO A 788 20.36 -32.30 0.24
N TRP A 789 20.80 -31.46 -0.70
CA TRP A 789 20.12 -30.21 -1.03
C TRP A 789 18.78 -30.44 -1.73
N ARG A 790 17.80 -29.59 -1.41
CA ARG A 790 16.56 -29.45 -2.21
C ARG A 790 16.85 -28.61 -3.45
N GLU A 791 15.94 -28.68 -4.42
CA GLU A 791 16.07 -28.10 -5.74
C GLU A 791 14.78 -27.43 -6.23
N ILE A 792 14.95 -26.36 -7.02
CA ILE A 792 13.95 -25.85 -7.95
C ILE A 792 14.14 -26.58 -9.28
N TYR A 793 13.09 -27.27 -9.72
CA TYR A 793 13.08 -28.07 -10.95
C TYR A 793 11.75 -27.91 -11.69
N ILE A 794 11.75 -28.25 -12.97
CA ILE A 794 10.55 -28.26 -13.81
C ILE A 794 10.09 -29.71 -13.98
N GLU A 795 8.82 -29.99 -13.66
CA GLU A 795 8.19 -31.25 -14.05
C GLU A 795 7.98 -31.30 -15.57
N PRO A 796 8.21 -32.45 -16.23
CA PRO A 796 7.83 -32.61 -17.64
C PRO A 796 6.30 -32.48 -17.80
N PRO A 797 5.82 -32.06 -18.99
CA PRO A 797 4.38 -31.94 -19.24
C PRO A 797 3.71 -33.32 -19.09
N LYS A 798 2.62 -33.36 -18.32
CA LYS A 798 1.84 -34.61 -18.08
C LYS A 798 0.86 -34.90 -19.21
N ASN A 799 0.40 -33.85 -19.89
CA ASN A 799 -0.54 -33.90 -20.99
C ASN A 799 0.18 -33.55 -22.31
N LYS A 800 -0.33 -34.05 -23.44
CA LYS A 800 0.19 -33.70 -24.77
C LYS A 800 -0.08 -32.25 -25.19
N VAL A 801 -1.04 -31.60 -24.53
CA VAL A 801 -1.43 -30.20 -24.68
C VAL A 801 -1.64 -29.65 -23.28
N HIS A 802 -1.08 -28.48 -23.00
CA HIS A 802 -1.20 -27.79 -21.71
C HIS A 802 -1.31 -26.29 -21.98
N LEU A 803 -2.54 -25.81 -22.13
CA LEU A 803 -2.80 -24.42 -22.50
C LEU A 803 -2.67 -23.49 -21.28
N ALA A 804 -2.11 -22.30 -21.52
CA ALA A 804 -1.99 -21.20 -20.59
C ALA A 804 -2.11 -19.88 -21.37
N LYS A 805 -2.47 -18.77 -20.73
CA LYS A 805 -2.71 -17.49 -21.42
C LYS A 805 -1.86 -16.37 -20.80
N LEU A 806 -1.19 -15.61 -21.65
CA LEU A 806 -0.49 -14.39 -21.25
C LEU A 806 -1.51 -13.30 -20.87
N LEU A 807 -1.19 -12.43 -19.92
CA LEU A 807 -2.11 -11.36 -19.48
C LEU A 807 -2.39 -10.41 -20.65
N GLY A 808 -3.66 -10.34 -21.07
CA GLY A 808 -4.08 -9.56 -22.25
C GLY A 808 -3.56 -10.11 -23.60
N GLY A 809 -2.93 -11.28 -23.60
CA GLY A 809 -2.22 -11.86 -24.74
C GLY A 809 -2.84 -13.15 -25.28
N THR A 810 -2.06 -13.85 -26.09
CA THR A 810 -2.42 -15.11 -26.73
C THR A 810 -2.35 -16.31 -25.77
N GLU A 811 -3.04 -17.38 -26.16
CA GLU A 811 -2.92 -18.69 -25.54
C GLU A 811 -1.68 -19.43 -26.07
N ILE A 812 -1.00 -20.15 -25.19
CA ILE A 812 0.28 -20.84 -25.42
C ILE A 812 0.17 -22.27 -24.91
N ASP A 813 0.58 -23.22 -25.74
CA ASP A 813 0.69 -24.63 -25.36
C ASP A 813 2.04 -24.89 -24.69
N LEU A 814 2.05 -24.87 -23.36
CA LEU A 814 3.21 -25.09 -22.50
C LEU A 814 3.82 -26.50 -22.68
N ALA A 815 3.08 -27.47 -23.24
CA ALA A 815 3.61 -28.81 -23.49
C ALA A 815 4.73 -28.82 -24.55
N LYS A 816 4.88 -27.73 -25.32
CA LYS A 816 5.95 -27.55 -26.32
C LYS A 816 7.26 -27.00 -25.74
N TYR A 817 7.29 -26.62 -24.47
CA TYR A 817 8.42 -25.95 -23.83
C TYR A 817 8.98 -26.76 -22.66
N ASP A 818 10.32 -26.80 -22.56
CA ASP A 818 11.02 -27.44 -21.45
C ASP A 818 10.83 -26.64 -20.15
N ASP A 819 10.93 -25.30 -20.19
CA ASP A 819 10.40 -24.43 -19.13
C ASP A 819 9.06 -23.82 -19.55
N PRO A 820 7.96 -23.97 -18.78
CA PRO A 820 6.74 -23.22 -19.06
C PRO A 820 6.97 -21.70 -18.98
N ARG A 821 7.98 -21.22 -18.23
CA ARG A 821 8.24 -19.79 -18.01
C ARG A 821 9.03 -19.11 -19.14
N GLU A 822 9.65 -19.85 -20.06
CA GLU A 822 10.39 -19.30 -21.22
C GLU A 822 9.51 -18.34 -22.04
N PRO A 823 8.34 -18.75 -22.58
CA PRO A 823 7.46 -17.84 -23.34
C PRO A 823 6.87 -16.70 -22.50
N LEU A 824 6.80 -16.85 -21.17
CA LEU A 824 6.41 -15.76 -20.26
C LEU A 824 7.51 -14.71 -20.12
N MET A 825 8.78 -15.13 -20.03
CA MET A 825 9.92 -14.22 -19.97
C MET A 825 10.11 -13.48 -21.30
N ASP A 826 9.99 -14.19 -22.43
CA ASP A 826 10.03 -13.59 -23.76
C ASP A 826 8.91 -12.55 -23.94
N TRP A 827 7.71 -12.82 -23.42
CA TRP A 827 6.61 -11.84 -23.39
C TRP A 827 6.95 -10.63 -22.50
N LEU A 828 7.43 -10.82 -21.26
CA LEU A 828 7.77 -9.71 -20.35
C LEU A 828 8.80 -8.71 -20.93
N LEU A 829 9.65 -9.16 -21.85
CA LEU A 829 10.64 -8.32 -22.53
C LEU A 829 10.07 -7.59 -23.75
N ASN A 830 9.09 -8.17 -24.46
CA ASN A 830 8.63 -7.71 -25.76
C ASN A 830 7.17 -7.24 -25.80
N GLU A 831 6.42 -7.33 -24.70
CA GLU A 831 5.00 -6.98 -24.68
C GLU A 831 4.75 -5.46 -24.70
N PRO A 832 3.67 -4.98 -25.36
CA PRO A 832 3.53 -3.57 -25.71
C PRO A 832 3.41 -2.57 -24.55
N ASN A 833 3.05 -3.02 -23.34
CA ASN A 833 2.95 -2.13 -22.18
C ASN A 833 4.29 -1.98 -21.43
N HIS A 834 5.25 -2.84 -21.74
CA HIS A 834 6.57 -2.97 -21.12
C HIS A 834 6.55 -2.99 -19.58
N TYR A 835 5.63 -3.73 -18.95
CA TYR A 835 5.45 -3.81 -17.48
C TYR A 835 6.76 -4.04 -16.72
N LEU A 836 7.69 -4.83 -17.27
CA LEU A 836 9.00 -5.09 -16.67
C LEU A 836 9.88 -3.83 -16.56
N ALA A 837 9.92 -3.03 -17.63
CA ALA A 837 10.65 -1.77 -17.64
C ALA A 837 9.89 -0.69 -16.87
N LYS A 838 8.58 -0.57 -17.11
CA LYS A 838 7.70 0.47 -16.56
C LYS A 838 7.62 0.42 -15.03
N SER A 839 7.42 -0.76 -14.44
CA SER A 839 7.38 -0.91 -12.99
C SER A 839 8.73 -0.59 -12.33
N PHE A 840 9.84 -1.00 -12.96
CA PHE A 840 11.17 -0.68 -12.46
C PHE A 840 11.46 0.83 -12.54
N VAL A 841 11.29 1.43 -13.72
CA VAL A 841 11.47 2.87 -13.96
C VAL A 841 10.64 3.70 -12.97
N ASN A 842 9.37 3.36 -12.78
CA ASN A 842 8.48 4.07 -11.86
C ASN A 842 8.90 3.97 -10.39
N ARG A 843 9.36 2.80 -9.94
CA ARG A 843 9.91 2.60 -8.58
C ARG A 843 11.21 3.38 -8.34
N ILE A 844 12.10 3.39 -9.33
CA ILE A 844 13.35 4.17 -9.27
C ILE A 844 13.02 5.67 -9.24
N TRP A 845 12.07 6.14 -10.05
CA TRP A 845 11.58 7.52 -10.01
C TRP A 845 11.00 7.90 -8.65
N ALA A 846 10.08 7.09 -8.12
CA ALA A 846 9.46 7.30 -6.80
C ALA A 846 10.50 7.41 -5.67
N ASN A 847 11.62 6.69 -5.77
CA ASN A 847 12.72 6.78 -4.80
C ASN A 847 13.39 8.17 -4.77
N TYR A 848 13.49 8.86 -5.91
CA TYR A 848 14.09 10.20 -6.03
C TYR A 848 13.11 11.36 -5.78
N PHE A 849 11.82 11.15 -6.04
CA PHE A 849 10.79 12.21 -5.96
C PHE A 849 9.81 12.05 -4.79
N ASN A 850 9.87 10.95 -4.04
CA ASN A 850 8.92 10.56 -2.99
C ASN A 850 7.49 10.26 -3.47
N VAL A 851 7.26 10.32 -4.79
CA VAL A 851 5.99 10.05 -5.47
C VAL A 851 6.33 9.49 -6.85
N GLY A 852 5.64 8.43 -7.27
CA GLY A 852 5.81 7.85 -8.59
C GLY A 852 5.27 8.74 -9.72
N ILE A 853 5.59 8.39 -10.97
CA ILE A 853 4.84 8.95 -12.12
C ILE A 853 3.47 8.28 -12.18
N ILE A 854 3.39 7.00 -11.83
CA ILE A 854 2.18 6.32 -11.34
C ILE A 854 2.37 6.15 -9.84
N ASP A 855 1.41 6.61 -9.04
CA ASP A 855 1.47 6.51 -7.58
C ASP A 855 0.17 5.88 -7.03
N PRO A 856 0.24 4.82 -6.20
CA PRO A 856 1.46 4.20 -5.64
C PRO A 856 2.31 3.44 -6.68
N PRO A 857 3.63 3.27 -6.42
CA PRO A 857 4.57 2.85 -7.45
C PRO A 857 4.46 1.38 -7.90
N ASP A 858 3.74 0.54 -7.15
CA ASP A 858 3.50 -0.89 -7.39
C ASP A 858 2.04 -1.21 -7.75
N ASP A 859 1.34 -0.25 -8.35
CA ASP A 859 -0.06 -0.36 -8.76
C ASP A 859 -0.23 0.12 -10.22
N LEU A 860 -0.08 -0.78 -11.18
CA LEU A 860 -0.25 -0.53 -12.61
C LEU A 860 -1.42 -1.42 -13.12
N ASN A 861 -2.53 -0.86 -13.63
CA ASN A 861 -3.72 -1.62 -14.12
C ASN A 861 -4.46 -1.00 -15.40
N LEU A 862 -5.70 -0.37 -15.40
CA LEU A 862 -6.23 0.63 -16.39
C LEU A 862 -6.91 2.03 -15.96
N ALA A 863 -6.99 2.53 -14.70
CA ALA A 863 -7.57 3.85 -14.25
C ALA A 863 -6.72 5.17 -13.85
N ASN A 864 -5.73 5.25 -12.93
CA ASN A 864 -4.64 6.31 -12.85
C ASN A 864 -3.65 6.07 -13.99
N PRO A 865 -3.77 6.78 -15.10
CA PRO A 865 -2.64 6.94 -15.98
C PRO A 865 -1.52 7.60 -15.17
N PRO A 866 -0.28 7.55 -15.68
CA PRO A 866 0.80 8.31 -15.09
C PRO A 866 0.43 9.81 -15.08
N SER A 867 0.81 10.55 -14.03
CA SER A 867 0.65 12.02 -13.96
C SER A 867 1.25 12.73 -15.19
N ASN A 868 2.30 12.12 -15.75
CA ASN A 868 2.93 12.48 -17.01
C ASN A 868 3.30 11.22 -17.82
N SER A 869 2.41 10.77 -18.71
CA SER A 869 2.65 9.56 -19.53
C SER A 869 3.87 9.68 -20.43
N ALA A 870 4.03 10.80 -21.13
CA ALA A 870 5.15 11.04 -22.04
C ALA A 870 6.52 10.97 -21.33
N LEU A 871 6.60 11.45 -20.09
CA LEU A 871 7.79 11.32 -19.25
C LEU A 871 8.10 9.85 -18.92
N LEU A 872 7.09 9.06 -18.54
CA LEU A 872 7.28 7.64 -18.20
C LEU A 872 7.67 6.84 -19.45
N ASP A 873 7.04 7.10 -20.60
CA ASP A 873 7.32 6.40 -21.85
C ASP A 873 8.74 6.71 -22.38
N GLU A 874 9.17 7.98 -22.34
CA GLU A 874 10.56 8.38 -22.68
C GLU A 874 11.59 7.64 -21.81
N LEU A 875 11.35 7.55 -20.49
CA LEU A 875 12.24 6.84 -19.56
C LEU A 875 12.22 5.33 -19.78
N VAL A 876 11.06 4.75 -20.10
CA VAL A 876 10.92 3.30 -20.39
C VAL A 876 11.63 2.93 -21.68
N ILE A 877 11.45 3.70 -22.76
CA ILE A 877 12.11 3.46 -24.05
C ILE A 877 13.63 3.58 -23.86
N GLY A 878 14.12 4.68 -23.29
CA GLY A 878 15.55 4.86 -23.04
C GLY A 878 16.15 3.78 -22.12
N PHE A 879 15.39 3.30 -21.13
CA PHE A 879 15.84 2.20 -20.27
C PHE A 879 15.97 0.89 -21.05
N ILE A 880 15.01 0.55 -21.92
CA ILE A 880 15.09 -0.64 -22.79
C ILE A 880 16.27 -0.51 -23.77
N GLU A 881 16.39 0.64 -24.45
CA GLU A 881 17.48 0.91 -25.42
C GLU A 881 18.88 0.89 -24.77
N SER A 882 18.99 1.29 -23.50
CA SER A 882 20.23 1.18 -22.72
C SER A 882 20.64 -0.27 -22.39
N GLY A 883 19.80 -1.26 -22.71
CA GLY A 883 19.98 -2.64 -22.25
C GLY A 883 19.61 -2.83 -20.78
N TYR A 884 18.58 -2.11 -20.32
CA TYR A 884 18.10 -2.09 -18.93
C TYR A 884 19.18 -1.66 -17.92
N ASP A 885 20.04 -0.71 -18.31
CA ASP A 885 21.16 -0.21 -17.49
C ASP A 885 20.64 0.66 -16.33
N MET A 886 20.84 0.16 -15.10
CA MET A 886 20.42 0.87 -13.89
C MET A 886 21.20 2.17 -13.69
N LYS A 887 22.51 2.18 -13.91
CA LYS A 887 23.34 3.40 -13.80
C LYS A 887 22.97 4.43 -14.84
N TRP A 888 22.58 4.04 -16.05
CA TRP A 888 21.97 4.93 -17.04
C TRP A 888 20.71 5.60 -16.47
N LEU A 889 19.79 4.83 -15.89
CA LEU A 889 18.53 5.38 -15.35
C LEU A 889 18.79 6.36 -14.19
N HIS A 890 19.63 5.98 -13.22
CA HIS A 890 20.02 6.85 -12.11
C HIS A 890 20.70 8.15 -12.59
N ARG A 891 21.63 8.04 -13.57
CA ARG A 891 22.32 9.17 -14.20
C ARG A 891 21.34 10.10 -14.91
N THR A 892 20.43 9.55 -15.71
CA THR A 892 19.46 10.32 -16.50
C THR A 892 18.53 11.11 -15.59
N ILE A 893 18.02 10.49 -14.51
CA ILE A 893 17.19 11.19 -13.52
C ILE A 893 18.00 12.28 -12.79
N THR A 894 19.16 11.95 -12.23
CA THR A 894 19.91 12.89 -11.36
C THR A 894 20.56 14.07 -12.10
N ASN A 895 20.85 13.92 -13.41
CA ASN A 895 21.30 15.04 -14.24
C ASN A 895 20.18 15.96 -14.72
N SER A 896 18.90 15.59 -14.58
CA SER A 896 17.78 16.46 -14.95
C SER A 896 17.73 17.74 -14.11
N ARG A 897 17.29 18.85 -14.71
CA ARG A 897 16.94 20.08 -13.97
C ARG A 897 15.84 19.78 -12.95
N THR A 898 14.84 18.97 -13.31
CA THR A 898 13.73 18.55 -12.44
C THR A 898 14.20 17.93 -11.13
N TYR A 899 15.16 16.99 -11.17
CA TYR A 899 15.74 16.41 -9.94
C TYR A 899 16.50 17.45 -9.10
N GLN A 900 17.04 18.49 -9.73
CA GLN A 900 17.88 19.51 -9.09
C GLN A 900 17.11 20.77 -8.64
N LEU A 901 15.78 20.74 -8.67
CA LEU A 901 14.96 21.86 -8.17
C LEU A 901 15.07 22.00 -6.65
N SER A 902 14.93 23.22 -6.15
CA SER A 902 14.80 23.54 -4.73
C SER A 902 13.53 22.91 -4.17
N TRP A 903 13.55 22.55 -2.88
CA TRP A 903 12.34 22.11 -2.15
C TRP A 903 11.41 23.26 -1.79
N ARG A 904 11.91 24.51 -1.85
CA ARG A 904 11.11 25.68 -1.48
C ARG A 904 10.09 25.95 -2.58
N PRO A 905 8.78 25.89 -2.30
CA PRO A 905 7.79 26.23 -3.31
C PRO A 905 7.72 27.74 -3.52
N ASN A 906 7.52 28.15 -4.78
CA ASN A 906 7.10 29.49 -5.15
C ASN A 906 5.58 29.65 -4.95
N GLU A 907 4.96 30.70 -5.49
CA GLU A 907 3.52 30.95 -5.34
C GLU A 907 2.65 29.93 -6.10
N THR A 908 3.04 29.56 -7.32
CA THR A 908 2.23 28.72 -8.22
C THR A 908 2.31 27.23 -7.95
N ASN A 909 3.29 26.76 -7.16
CA ASN A 909 3.54 25.33 -6.98
C ASN A 909 3.36 24.80 -5.53
N ARG A 910 2.83 25.61 -4.60
CA ARG A 910 2.66 25.23 -3.18
C ARG A 910 1.76 24.01 -2.93
N ARG A 911 0.87 23.71 -3.88
CA ARG A 911 -0.10 22.61 -3.82
C ARG A 911 0.22 21.47 -4.79
N ASP A 912 1.31 21.58 -5.57
CA ASP A 912 1.72 20.50 -6.46
C ASP A 912 2.51 19.46 -5.68
N HIS A 913 2.02 18.22 -5.68
CA HIS A 913 2.65 17.10 -4.97
C HIS A 913 2.96 15.91 -5.89
N HIS A 914 2.68 16.01 -7.20
CA HIS A 914 2.76 14.89 -8.15
C HIS A 914 3.20 15.26 -9.58
N ASN A 915 3.38 16.55 -9.89
CA ASN A 915 3.86 17.03 -11.20
C ASN A 915 5.33 17.49 -11.21
N PHE A 916 6.06 17.25 -10.12
CA PHE A 916 7.52 17.43 -10.03
C PHE A 916 8.02 18.87 -10.20
N SER A 917 7.19 19.87 -9.86
CA SER A 917 7.56 21.30 -9.92
C SER A 917 8.61 21.74 -8.89
N HIS A 918 8.89 20.94 -7.88
CA HIS A 918 9.88 21.18 -6.83
C HIS A 918 10.28 19.86 -6.16
N ALA A 919 11.35 19.87 -5.36
CA ALA A 919 11.75 18.69 -4.60
C ALA A 919 10.85 18.50 -3.37
N ILE A 920 10.21 17.33 -3.26
CA ILE A 920 9.40 16.99 -2.08
C ILE A 920 10.35 16.54 -0.96
N VAL A 921 10.29 17.24 0.18
CA VAL A 921 11.05 16.90 1.38
C VAL A 921 10.58 15.54 1.91
N ARG A 922 11.50 14.58 1.99
CA ARG A 922 11.22 13.21 2.44
C ARG A 922 12.08 12.81 3.61
N ARG A 923 11.61 11.87 4.44
CA ARG A 923 12.41 11.33 5.54
C ARG A 923 13.55 10.45 5.00
N LEU A 924 14.68 10.41 5.69
CA LEU A 924 15.74 9.43 5.40
C LEU A 924 15.21 7.99 5.63
N PRO A 925 15.56 7.03 4.76
CA PRO A 925 15.36 5.61 5.02
C PRO A 925 16.13 5.15 6.27
N ALA A 926 15.64 4.11 6.95
CA ALA A 926 16.17 3.65 8.24
C ALA A 926 17.70 3.48 8.28
N GLU A 927 18.24 2.81 7.27
CA GLU A 927 19.66 2.51 7.14
C GLU A 927 20.49 3.79 6.96
N VAL A 928 19.98 4.72 6.16
CA VAL A 928 20.63 6.00 5.85
C VAL A 928 20.55 6.94 7.05
N ALA A 929 19.43 6.94 7.80
CA ALA A 929 19.26 7.71 9.02
C ALA A 929 20.28 7.30 10.11
N VAL A 930 20.41 5.99 10.38
CA VAL A 930 21.36 5.51 11.39
C VAL A 930 22.82 5.69 10.91
N ASP A 931 23.12 5.47 9.63
CA ASP A 931 24.45 5.78 9.07
C ASP A 931 24.77 7.28 9.11
N ALA A 932 23.79 8.17 8.92
CA ALA A 932 23.97 9.62 9.00
C ALA A 932 24.29 10.06 10.44
N ILE A 933 23.64 9.47 11.45
CA ILE A 933 23.97 9.68 12.87
C ILE A 933 25.40 9.23 13.15
N LEU A 934 25.77 8.01 12.72
CA LEU A 934 27.11 7.46 12.91
C LEU A 934 28.19 8.28 12.19
N GLN A 935 27.88 8.89 11.04
CA GLN A 935 28.76 9.82 10.32
C GLN A 935 28.93 11.13 11.09
N ALA A 936 27.82 11.76 11.49
CA ALA A 936 27.80 13.03 12.20
C ALA A 936 28.59 12.99 13.53
N THR A 937 28.54 11.87 14.27
CA THR A 937 29.28 11.71 15.54
C THR A 937 30.68 11.14 15.40
N SER A 938 31.14 10.73 14.21
CA SER A 938 32.46 10.10 14.02
C SER A 938 33.62 11.10 13.97
N ASN A 939 34.76 10.68 14.53
CA ASN A 939 36.05 11.33 14.30
C ASN A 939 36.42 11.40 12.81
N ASP A 940 37.32 12.30 12.45
CA ASP A 940 37.68 12.62 11.06
C ASP A 940 38.22 11.42 10.27
N THR A 941 39.10 10.62 10.87
CA THR A 941 39.66 9.43 10.22
C THR A 941 38.57 8.44 9.83
N LYS A 942 37.62 8.20 10.73
CA LYS A 942 36.50 7.26 10.51
C LYS A 942 35.44 7.84 9.58
N LEU A 943 35.19 9.14 9.63
CA LEU A 943 34.31 9.83 8.70
C LEU A 943 34.86 9.78 7.27
N ALA A 944 36.17 10.01 7.07
CA ALA A 944 36.82 9.91 5.76
C ALA A 944 36.71 8.51 5.14
N THR A 945 36.70 7.45 5.95
CA THR A 945 36.54 6.06 5.45
C THR A 945 35.11 5.67 5.03
N VAL A 946 34.06 6.41 5.41
CA VAL A 946 32.66 5.98 5.22
C VAL A 946 32.20 5.92 3.75
N ALA A 947 32.93 6.57 2.86
CA ALA A 947 32.70 6.57 1.43
C ALA A 947 33.32 5.35 0.72
N THR A 948 34.33 4.72 1.32
CA THR A 948 35.12 3.63 0.72
C THR A 948 34.97 2.30 1.47
N ASP A 949 34.72 2.31 2.78
CA ASP A 949 34.39 1.14 3.59
C ASP A 949 32.89 1.10 3.92
N VAL A 950 32.25 0.03 3.47
CA VAL A 950 30.82 -0.28 3.66
C VAL A 950 30.57 -1.43 4.63
N VAL A 951 31.61 -2.13 5.10
CA VAL A 951 31.49 -3.40 5.82
C VAL A 951 30.70 -3.27 7.12
N ASN A 952 30.87 -2.14 7.82
CA ASN A 952 30.21 -1.85 9.10
C ASN A 952 29.03 -0.87 8.97
N ARG A 953 28.60 -0.56 7.75
CA ARG A 953 27.52 0.40 7.48
C ARG A 953 26.14 -0.25 7.52
N LYS A 954 25.15 0.47 8.04
CA LYS A 954 23.77 0.02 8.17
C LYS A 954 23.05 -0.13 6.83
N ILE A 955 23.46 0.62 5.79
CA ILE A 955 23.01 0.35 4.40
C ILE A 955 23.35 -1.06 3.94
N GLY A 956 24.40 -1.66 4.51
CA GLY A 956 24.80 -3.05 4.30
C GLY A 956 24.17 -4.05 5.26
N GLN A 957 23.19 -3.70 6.10
CA GLN A 957 22.62 -4.63 7.06
C GLN A 957 21.43 -5.43 6.50
N HIS A 958 21.51 -6.76 6.63
CA HIS A 958 20.51 -7.71 6.12
C HIS A 958 19.72 -8.34 7.28
N PRO A 959 18.39 -8.46 7.21
CA PRO A 959 17.59 -9.20 8.20
C PRO A 959 18.05 -10.66 8.30
N LYS A 960 18.16 -11.18 9.52
CA LYS A 960 18.50 -12.59 9.77
C LYS A 960 17.28 -13.49 9.96
N SER A 961 16.07 -12.96 10.19
CA SER A 961 14.81 -13.74 10.20
C SER A 961 13.58 -12.82 10.07
N PHE A 962 12.39 -13.32 10.40
CA PHE A 962 11.17 -12.50 10.59
C PHE A 962 11.03 -11.92 12.00
N GLN A 963 11.90 -12.32 12.92
CA GLN A 963 11.82 -11.80 14.29
C GLN A 963 12.39 -10.38 14.29
N THR A 964 11.71 -9.47 14.97
CA THR A 964 12.16 -8.08 15.16
C THR A 964 13.57 -7.99 15.76
N ARG A 965 13.93 -8.95 16.61
CA ARG A 965 15.28 -9.13 17.19
C ARG A 965 16.38 -9.53 16.17
N SER A 966 16.06 -9.67 14.88
CA SER A 966 17.00 -10.09 13.83
C SER A 966 17.60 -8.94 13.02
N ILE A 967 17.15 -7.72 13.29
CA ILE A 967 17.71 -6.43 12.86
C ILE A 967 17.97 -5.57 14.10
N ASP A 968 18.82 -4.55 13.98
CA ASP A 968 19.12 -3.67 15.10
C ASP A 968 17.89 -2.81 15.47
N PHE A 969 17.76 -2.50 16.76
CA PHE A 969 16.59 -1.82 17.32
C PHE A 969 16.37 -0.45 16.66
N SER A 970 17.44 0.32 16.47
CA SER A 970 17.42 1.59 15.74
C SER A 970 16.85 1.45 14.31
N LEU A 971 17.23 0.42 13.56
CA LEU A 971 16.69 0.17 12.21
C LEU A 971 15.21 -0.21 12.21
N LEU A 972 14.74 -0.92 13.24
CA LEU A 972 13.32 -1.23 13.41
C LEU A 972 12.51 0.05 13.71
N ILE A 973 13.00 0.92 14.60
CA ILE A 973 12.35 2.20 14.95
C ILE A 973 12.21 3.10 13.71
N PHE A 974 13.25 3.19 12.88
CA PHE A 974 13.21 3.95 11.64
C PHE A 974 12.54 3.19 10.48
N GLY A 975 11.88 2.05 10.70
CA GLY A 975 10.99 1.43 9.70
C GLY A 975 11.69 0.64 8.59
N LYS A 976 12.84 0.00 8.87
CA LYS A 976 13.46 -0.95 7.94
C LYS A 976 12.51 -2.14 7.68
N PRO A 977 12.21 -2.50 6.42
CA PRO A 977 11.39 -3.66 6.11
C PRO A 977 12.06 -4.96 6.58
N LEU A 978 11.24 -5.89 7.08
CA LEU A 978 11.69 -7.24 7.38
C LEU A 978 11.75 -8.11 6.11
N ARG A 979 11.06 -7.71 5.04
CA ARG A 979 10.84 -8.45 3.79
C ARG A 979 9.94 -9.66 4.02
N THR A 980 8.81 -9.41 4.67
CA THR A 980 7.70 -10.36 4.82
C THR A 980 6.78 -10.36 3.60
N THR A 981 6.79 -9.29 2.81
CA THR A 981 5.98 -9.10 1.60
C THR A 981 6.85 -8.66 0.41
N ASN A 982 6.27 -8.62 -0.79
CA ASN A 982 6.84 -7.94 -1.95
C ASN A 982 6.19 -6.57 -2.22
N CYS A 983 5.46 -6.01 -1.24
CA CYS A 983 4.85 -4.68 -1.36
C CYS A 983 5.92 -3.60 -1.15
N ASP A 984 5.93 -2.55 -1.96
CA ASP A 984 6.81 -1.40 -1.69
C ASP A 984 6.42 -0.68 -0.38
N CYS A 985 5.16 -0.83 0.05
CA CYS A 985 4.60 -0.32 1.30
C CYS A 985 5.20 -0.91 2.60
N GLU A 986 5.94 -2.03 2.56
CA GLU A 986 6.52 -2.61 3.78
C GLU A 986 7.60 -1.71 4.42
N ARG A 987 8.24 -0.86 3.62
CA ARG A 987 9.20 0.13 4.12
C ARG A 987 8.46 1.34 4.66
N GLN A 988 8.44 1.48 5.98
CA GLN A 988 7.75 2.58 6.66
C GLN A 988 8.67 3.82 6.77
N ASN A 989 8.27 4.90 6.10
CA ASN A 989 9.01 6.18 6.08
C ASN A 989 8.30 7.29 6.87
N GLU A 990 7.12 6.99 7.40
CA GLU A 990 6.27 7.87 8.19
C GLU A 990 6.97 8.24 9.52
N PRO A 991 6.80 9.50 9.98
CA PRO A 991 7.33 9.93 11.26
C PRO A 991 6.58 9.27 12.42
N THR A 992 7.30 8.71 13.39
CA THR A 992 6.69 8.13 14.61
C THR A 992 7.23 8.78 15.88
N LEU A 993 6.43 8.76 16.95
CA LEU A 993 6.86 9.25 18.26
C LEU A 993 8.09 8.49 18.80
N LEU A 994 8.23 7.20 18.49
CA LEU A 994 9.37 6.39 18.90
C LEU A 994 10.69 6.87 18.26
N GLN A 995 10.66 7.30 16.99
CA GLN A 995 11.83 7.89 16.33
C GLN A 995 12.25 9.21 17.01
N ALA A 996 11.28 10.06 17.33
CA ALA A 996 11.54 11.33 18.01
C ALA A 996 12.02 11.16 19.46
N LEU A 997 11.58 10.12 20.17
CA LEU A 997 12.13 9.76 21.48
C LEU A 997 13.55 9.22 21.34
N TYR A 998 13.77 8.28 20.41
CA TYR A 998 15.07 7.63 20.20
C TYR A 998 16.21 8.66 20.05
N VAL A 999 16.07 9.60 19.11
CA VAL A 999 17.10 10.64 18.83
C VAL A 999 17.29 11.64 19.99
N ARG A 1000 16.31 11.77 20.90
CA ARG A 1000 16.37 12.71 22.02
C ARG A 1000 17.02 12.14 23.26
N ASN A 1001 16.65 10.93 23.67
CA ASN A 1001 16.95 10.43 25.01
C ASN A 1001 17.21 8.91 25.12
N ASP A 1002 17.38 8.19 24.02
CA ASP A 1002 17.82 6.78 24.10
C ASP A 1002 19.31 6.69 24.50
N GLN A 1003 19.65 5.68 25.29
CA GLN A 1003 21.03 5.47 25.74
C GLN A 1003 21.95 5.12 24.57
N GLU A 1004 21.48 4.40 23.53
CA GLU A 1004 22.28 4.10 22.32
C GLU A 1004 22.68 5.41 21.61
N MET A 1005 21.82 6.43 21.63
CA MET A 1005 22.10 7.75 21.05
C MET A 1005 23.07 8.58 21.88
N ILE A 1006 22.91 8.61 23.21
CA ILE A 1006 23.83 9.29 24.13
C ILE A 1006 25.23 8.68 24.03
N ASP A 1007 25.33 7.34 24.13
CA ASP A 1007 26.59 6.61 23.99
C ASP A 1007 27.23 6.82 22.60
N THR A 1008 26.42 7.00 21.55
CA THR A 1008 26.88 7.30 20.19
C THR A 1008 27.42 8.72 20.03
N ILE A 1009 27.05 9.67 20.89
CA ILE A 1009 27.62 11.03 20.93
C ILE A 1009 28.92 11.03 21.76
N ASP A 1010 28.93 10.36 22.93
CA ASP A 1010 30.04 10.38 23.89
C ASP A 1010 31.11 9.28 23.70
N ARG A 1011 30.98 8.44 22.66
CA ARG A 1011 31.94 7.39 22.29
C ARG A 1011 33.40 7.89 22.21
N LYS A 1012 34.32 7.06 22.71
CA LYS A 1012 35.77 7.35 22.79
C LYS A 1012 36.48 7.47 21.44
N ASP A 1013 35.83 7.08 20.34
CA ASP A 1013 36.26 7.30 18.95
C ASP A 1013 35.33 8.29 18.22
N GLY A 1014 34.57 9.10 18.94
CA GLY A 1014 33.68 10.13 18.41
C GLY A 1014 34.36 11.48 18.21
N TRP A 1015 33.66 12.38 17.52
CA TRP A 1015 34.15 13.73 17.24
C TRP A 1015 34.32 14.59 18.50
N ILE A 1016 33.37 14.53 19.45
CA ILE A 1016 33.46 15.24 20.74
C ILE A 1016 34.73 14.83 21.51
N HIS A 1017 35.07 13.53 21.51
CA HIS A 1017 36.30 13.03 22.15
C HIS A 1017 37.58 13.35 21.35
N GLN A 1018 37.47 13.62 20.05
CA GLN A 1018 38.57 14.15 19.25
C GLN A 1018 38.88 15.60 19.66
N LEU A 1019 37.85 16.45 19.78
CA LEU A 1019 37.97 17.84 20.20
C LEU A 1019 38.57 17.99 21.61
N THR A 1020 38.12 17.20 22.60
CA THR A 1020 38.68 17.25 23.97
C THR A 1020 40.17 16.88 24.03
N LYS A 1021 40.67 16.04 23.11
CA LYS A 1021 42.10 15.75 22.96
C LYS A 1021 42.87 16.86 22.24
N GLN A 1022 42.22 17.57 21.32
CA GLN A 1022 42.75 18.76 20.65
C GLN A 1022 42.60 20.02 21.52
N LYS A 1023 42.89 19.90 22.83
CA LYS A 1023 42.63 20.94 23.84
C LYS A 1023 43.24 22.30 23.49
N THR A 1024 44.39 22.29 22.82
CA THR A 1024 45.10 23.49 22.34
C THR A 1024 44.41 24.20 21.16
N GLU A 1025 43.47 23.58 20.46
CA GLU A 1025 42.69 24.23 19.37
C GLU A 1025 41.41 24.88 19.92
N LEU A 1026 40.77 24.27 20.93
CA LEU A 1026 39.66 24.88 21.68
C LEU A 1026 40.08 26.19 22.38
N GLU A 1027 41.32 26.25 22.89
CA GLU A 1027 41.88 27.44 23.55
C GLU A 1027 42.39 28.52 22.55
N ASN A 1028 42.52 28.22 21.24
CA ASN A 1028 43.10 29.12 20.22
C ASN A 1028 42.09 29.77 19.24
N ASN A 1029 40.79 29.68 19.54
CA ASN A 1029 39.80 30.70 19.18
C ASN A 1029 39.40 30.87 17.68
N ASP A 1030 39.03 29.79 16.99
CA ASP A 1030 38.06 29.85 15.87
C ASP A 1030 36.76 29.08 16.19
N VAL A 1031 36.01 29.63 17.16
CA VAL A 1031 34.68 29.13 17.54
C VAL A 1031 33.73 29.07 16.34
N ASP A 1032 33.80 30.05 15.44
CA ASP A 1032 32.99 30.06 14.22
C ASP A 1032 33.37 28.91 13.27
N GLY A 1033 34.66 28.58 13.16
CA GLY A 1033 35.17 27.43 12.41
C GLY A 1033 34.63 26.10 12.92
N LEU A 1034 34.60 25.91 14.24
CA LEU A 1034 34.01 24.73 14.87
C LEU A 1034 32.49 24.66 14.65
N ILE A 1035 31.77 25.78 14.80
CA ILE A 1035 30.32 25.84 14.49
C ILE A 1035 30.09 25.51 13.01
N ARG A 1036 30.88 26.07 12.07
CA ARG A 1036 30.81 25.73 10.65
C ARG A 1036 31.10 24.25 10.41
N GLN A 1037 32.01 23.63 11.16
CA GLN A 1037 32.37 22.22 11.01
C GLN A 1037 31.23 21.29 11.45
N VAL A 1038 30.56 21.54 12.57
CA VAL A 1038 29.42 20.70 12.99
C VAL A 1038 28.22 20.85 12.05
N TYR A 1039 27.93 22.06 11.58
CA TYR A 1039 26.89 22.29 10.56
C TYR A 1039 27.17 21.51 9.25
N LEU A 1040 28.43 21.48 8.80
CA LEU A 1040 28.84 20.67 7.64
C LEU A 1040 28.72 19.16 7.89
N ARG A 1041 29.02 18.66 9.11
CA ARG A 1041 28.85 17.24 9.44
C ARG A 1041 27.38 16.79 9.48
N VAL A 1042 26.51 17.61 10.06
CA VAL A 1042 25.13 17.22 10.38
C VAL A 1042 24.18 17.61 9.25
N LEU A 1043 24.19 18.88 8.84
CA LEU A 1043 23.24 19.45 7.87
C LEU A 1043 23.82 19.60 6.46
N SER A 1044 25.11 19.30 6.27
CA SER A 1044 25.81 19.37 4.98
C SER A 1044 25.89 20.78 4.36
N ARG A 1045 25.65 21.82 5.17
CA ARG A 1045 25.70 23.25 4.77
C ARG A 1045 26.43 24.10 5.80
N HIS A 1046 26.62 25.37 5.50
CA HIS A 1046 27.03 26.36 6.51
C HIS A 1046 25.84 26.89 7.34
N PRO A 1047 26.08 27.36 8.58
CA PRO A 1047 25.07 28.08 9.35
C PRO A 1047 24.75 29.43 8.69
N THR A 1048 23.49 29.84 8.75
CA THR A 1048 23.07 31.21 8.46
C THR A 1048 23.67 32.20 9.48
N PRO A 1049 23.71 33.51 9.20
CA PRO A 1049 24.21 34.50 10.15
C PRO A 1049 23.50 34.50 11.51
N LEU A 1050 22.19 34.21 11.53
CA LEU A 1050 21.39 34.11 12.76
C LEU A 1050 21.71 32.83 13.54
N GLU A 1051 21.82 31.69 12.86
CA GLU A 1051 22.25 30.42 13.48
C GLU A 1051 23.65 30.54 14.09
N LEU A 1052 24.59 31.13 13.36
CA LEU A 1052 25.97 31.33 13.83
C LEU A 1052 26.02 32.22 15.09
N ALA A 1053 25.24 33.31 15.11
CA ALA A 1053 25.13 34.19 16.27
C ALA A 1053 24.54 33.46 17.49
N ASN A 1054 23.45 32.70 17.31
CA ASN A 1054 22.81 31.93 18.38
C ASN A 1054 23.77 30.86 18.95
N CYS A 1055 24.47 30.13 18.08
CA CYS A 1055 25.46 29.14 18.49
C CYS A 1055 26.60 29.79 19.29
N ARG A 1056 27.12 30.95 18.84
CA ARG A 1056 28.17 31.67 19.56
C ARG A 1056 27.75 32.08 20.98
N THR A 1057 26.54 32.61 21.14
CA THR A 1057 25.97 32.94 22.46
C THR A 1057 25.93 31.72 23.36
N HIS A 1058 25.32 30.62 22.89
CA HIS A 1058 25.19 29.39 23.66
C HIS A 1058 26.56 28.80 24.07
N LEU A 1059 27.52 28.69 23.15
CA LEU A 1059 28.86 28.18 23.47
C LEU A 1059 29.58 29.06 24.52
N THR A 1060 29.35 30.37 24.52
CA THR A 1060 29.92 31.31 25.51
C THR A 1060 29.28 31.11 26.89
N GLU A 1061 27.97 30.90 26.95
CA GLU A 1061 27.23 30.63 28.19
C GLU A 1061 27.59 29.26 28.79
N THR A 1062 27.70 28.22 27.95
CA THR A 1062 28.09 26.87 28.39
C THR A 1062 29.54 26.84 28.86
N ALA A 1063 30.48 27.49 28.16
CA ALA A 1063 31.87 27.60 28.61
C ALA A 1063 32.03 28.33 29.96
N THR A 1064 31.10 29.24 30.29
CA THR A 1064 31.08 29.94 31.59
C THR A 1064 30.50 29.08 32.72
N SER A 1065 29.52 28.22 32.41
CA SER A 1065 28.81 27.39 33.39
C SER A 1065 29.43 26.01 33.62
N HIS A 1066 30.15 25.48 32.63
CA HIS A 1066 30.74 24.14 32.62
C HIS A 1066 32.25 24.19 32.37
N ALA A 1067 32.98 25.03 33.12
CA ALA A 1067 34.42 25.26 32.94
C ALA A 1067 35.29 23.99 33.03
N ASP A 1068 34.79 22.92 33.69
CA ASP A 1068 35.47 21.62 33.82
C ASP A 1068 35.29 20.69 32.60
N ASP A 1069 34.30 20.92 31.71
CA ASP A 1069 34.18 20.25 30.40
C ASP A 1069 34.03 21.27 29.25
N PRO A 1070 35.15 21.72 28.65
CA PRO A 1070 35.14 22.65 27.51
C PRO A 1070 34.42 22.14 26.25
N ALA A 1071 34.04 20.86 26.17
CA ALA A 1071 33.33 20.31 25.02
C ALA A 1071 31.80 20.29 25.17
N GLU A 1072 31.25 20.61 26.34
CA GLU A 1072 29.81 20.51 26.61
C GLU A 1072 28.96 21.35 25.63
N GLY A 1073 29.36 22.61 25.37
CA GLY A 1073 28.64 23.46 24.41
C GLY A 1073 28.67 22.95 22.96
N MET A 1074 29.64 22.10 22.61
CA MET A 1074 29.69 21.43 21.30
C MET A 1074 28.87 20.14 21.29
N ARG A 1075 28.80 19.43 22.43
CA ARG A 1075 27.93 18.27 22.64
C ARG A 1075 26.46 18.67 22.53
N ASP A 1076 26.06 19.75 23.21
CA ASP A 1076 24.73 20.35 23.12
C ASP A 1076 24.38 20.74 21.68
N LEU A 1077 25.28 21.45 20.99
CA LEU A 1077 25.06 21.89 19.61
C LEU A 1077 24.93 20.69 18.64
N LEU A 1078 25.77 19.66 18.79
CA LEU A 1078 25.66 18.43 18.00
C LEU A 1078 24.31 17.72 18.24
N TRP A 1079 23.92 17.55 19.51
CA TRP A 1079 22.63 16.96 19.88
C TRP A 1079 21.44 17.77 19.33
N ALA A 1080 21.49 19.10 19.42
CA ALA A 1080 20.44 19.98 18.93
C ALA A 1080 20.27 19.87 17.41
N LEU A 1081 21.37 19.83 16.65
CA LEU A 1081 21.35 19.69 15.19
C LEU A 1081 20.84 18.32 14.75
N LEU A 1082 21.26 17.23 15.43
CA LEU A 1082 20.73 15.88 15.20
C LEU A 1082 19.22 15.77 15.44
N ASN A 1083 18.66 16.64 16.29
CA ASN A 1083 17.24 16.68 16.62
C ASN A 1083 16.39 17.62 15.73
N THR A 1084 16.98 18.20 14.68
CA THR A 1084 16.25 19.01 13.69
C THR A 1084 15.49 18.15 12.66
N GLN A 1085 14.42 18.71 12.11
CA GLN A 1085 13.74 18.11 10.95
C GLN A 1085 14.65 18.05 9.70
N GLU A 1086 15.54 19.04 9.53
CA GLU A 1086 16.48 19.11 8.42
C GLU A 1086 17.48 17.95 8.42
N PHE A 1087 17.95 17.52 9.60
CA PHE A 1087 18.86 16.38 9.71
C PHE A 1087 18.24 15.07 9.24
N ILE A 1088 17.01 14.76 9.67
CA ILE A 1088 16.32 13.49 9.39
C ILE A 1088 15.60 13.47 8.03
N THR A 1089 15.78 14.50 7.21
CA THR A 1089 15.18 14.61 5.88
C THR A 1089 16.22 14.74 4.76
N ASN A 1090 15.83 14.24 3.58
CA ASN A 1090 16.39 14.63 2.30
C ASN A 1090 15.48 15.69 1.67
N HIS A 1091 16.07 16.77 1.14
CA HIS A 1091 15.39 17.99 0.72
C HIS A 1091 16.05 18.58 -0.53
#